data_AF-A0A9P9XP48-F1
#
_entry.id   AF-A0A9P9XP48-F1
#
_cell.length_a   1.000
_cell.length_b   1.000
_cell.length_c   1.000
_cell.angle_alpha   90.00
_cell.angle_beta   90.00
_cell.angle_gamma   90.00
#
_symmetry.space_group_name_H-M   'P 1'
#
loop_
_entity.id
_entity.type
_entity.pdbx_description
1 polymer ?
#
loop_
_entity_poly.entity_id
_entity_poly.type
_entity_poly.pdbx_seq_one_letter_code
_entity_poly.pdbx_strand_id
1 'polypeptide(L)'
;MDLHRCRFVPYPPSAINALAFSHPSTRSKAQATATRLAVGRANGDIEIWNPLSGSWLQETVLRSGSDRSVDGLVWANDPDANSTSRLFSIGYTSAVTEWDLETGRPMRHASGQHGDIWCLAAQPPASPSDPVKRLVAGTIDGMLAIYSIEDNDLRFQRMLVKSPSKKVQMVSVAFQSRHIVVVGCSNSTICAYDTRNGNKVRTMTLGADLAGGAKDIIVWSVKVLPSGDIVSADSTGQVCIWDGKTYTQMQRIQSHKQDVLSLATSADGSAIMSGGMDRRTVLYKKTSGASGARWGKVWSRKYHEHDVKAMASFESNKMSVVISGGPDASPVVLPFKELGRENHRTLSSLPQSPPLTSAPAARLVVGWWDREIHIWKLQKSFDGLYGEDGAEANADANLENNRKLLKTILVKGESNITSAAITADGSFLVAATGTDVKAFHLQHQNPTKPSDVKLASVAVPKTFSNGASKIILSPNGSYIAAVQKGSKVLIAKVIRSDDDNTITIQKPRVVRRLDRKTSKQQPQAGLGNYERTITQLAFSPDSRMLAAADLTGYIDTWVLGNPQDTTSDEDDDEAASSDSDSEDSSNEDDTSSTESWIRNPRAALIPRLPAPPVVLSFSDETVAATDGAPTTDYTLVAVTTAWHILAFHPVAGSLTSWSRRNPISRLPATIRDTRDLAKGLLWQGPRIWIYGVSFLFMLDLSQDLGIPSGSADQDPTSALVPHAAGTKRKRRGGPESGAGARMEVGAIVPQQVDRFVGSKAGGKEWQDDIEKNAPAKDEDAMDVDGAESSDSDDENDRENASDSEGGELAALRNRNRETQTEAGAEGKTRWWYTYKYRPILGIAPLAGAAGAAGAGADGEKGETPSLEAVLVERPIWEVDLPARYFGANEWER
;
A
#
# COMPACT_ATOMS: atom_id res chain seq x y z
N MET A 1 6.05 -22.85 -17.45
CA MET A 1 4.97 -21.94 -17.08
C MET A 1 4.56 -21.23 -18.34
N ASP A 2 3.36 -21.50 -18.82
CA ASP A 2 2.80 -20.93 -20.03
C ASP A 2 1.99 -19.69 -19.68
N LEU A 3 2.29 -18.58 -20.35
CA LEU A 3 1.80 -17.26 -19.96
C LEU A 3 0.98 -16.61 -21.07
N HIS A 4 -0.30 -16.38 -20.78
CA HIS A 4 -1.16 -15.51 -21.58
C HIS A 4 -0.94 -14.06 -21.15
N ARG A 5 -0.23 -13.27 -21.96
CA ARG A 5 0.00 -11.85 -21.69
C ARG A 5 -1.22 -11.03 -22.12
N CYS A 6 -1.97 -10.54 -21.14
CA CYS A 6 -3.26 -9.90 -21.33
C CYS A 6 -3.19 -8.39 -21.06
N ARG A 7 -3.70 -7.57 -21.99
CA ARG A 7 -3.90 -6.12 -21.82
C ARG A 7 -5.33 -5.66 -22.06
N PHE A 8 -6.22 -6.59 -22.37
CA PHE A 8 -7.63 -6.30 -22.64
C PHE A 8 -8.46 -6.04 -21.38
N VAL A 9 -7.88 -6.09 -20.18
CA VAL A 9 -8.55 -5.79 -18.91
C VAL A 9 -8.43 -4.30 -18.65
N PRO A 10 -9.51 -3.50 -18.85
CA PRO A 10 -9.44 -2.05 -18.81
C PRO A 10 -9.57 -1.52 -17.38
N TYR A 11 -8.69 -1.94 -16.46
CA TYR A 11 -8.68 -1.41 -15.10
C TYR A 11 -8.43 0.11 -15.13
N PRO A 12 -9.32 0.96 -14.56
CA PRO A 12 -9.18 2.40 -14.59
C PRO A 12 -8.44 2.90 -13.33
N PRO A 13 -7.14 3.25 -13.40
CA PRO A 13 -6.50 3.93 -12.28
C PRO A 13 -7.07 5.34 -12.14
N SER A 14 -7.38 5.76 -10.92
CA SER A 14 -8.02 7.05 -10.67
C SER A 14 -7.00 8.15 -10.33
N ALA A 15 -7.29 9.37 -10.78
CA ALA A 15 -6.49 10.57 -10.53
C ALA A 15 -6.25 10.80 -9.04
N ILE A 16 -5.05 11.27 -8.69
CA ILE A 16 -4.72 11.71 -7.33
C ILE A 16 -5.07 13.19 -7.21
N ASN A 17 -6.00 13.52 -6.32
CA ASN A 17 -6.44 14.88 -6.07
C ASN A 17 -5.89 15.44 -4.75
N ALA A 18 -5.64 14.59 -3.75
CA ALA A 18 -5.14 15.02 -2.44
C ALA A 18 -4.07 14.06 -1.88
N LEU A 19 -3.08 14.63 -1.18
CA LEU A 19 -2.03 13.91 -0.48
C LEU A 19 -1.85 14.52 0.91
N ALA A 20 -1.81 13.70 1.95
CA ALA A 20 -1.56 14.16 3.31
C ALA A 20 -0.84 13.10 4.14
N PHE A 21 0.28 13.47 4.75
CA PHE A 21 0.93 12.67 5.79
C PHE A 21 0.25 12.90 7.14
N SER A 22 0.14 11.85 7.95
CA SER A 22 -0.31 11.99 9.35
C SER A 22 0.65 12.90 10.11
N HIS A 23 1.94 12.58 10.12
CA HIS A 23 2.98 13.44 10.69
C HIS A 23 3.90 13.98 9.57
N PRO A 24 3.74 15.23 9.11
CA PRO A 24 4.63 15.84 8.11
C PRO A 24 6.09 15.94 8.59
N SER A 25 6.30 16.04 9.90
CA SER A 25 7.61 15.92 10.53
C SER A 25 7.50 15.15 11.84
N THR A 26 8.45 14.25 12.08
CA THR A 26 8.45 13.39 13.28
C THR A 26 9.50 13.83 14.27
N ARG A 27 9.13 13.88 15.56
CA ARG A 27 10.07 14.22 16.66
C ARG A 27 10.56 12.99 17.42
N SER A 28 9.85 11.87 17.29
CA SER A 28 10.19 10.61 17.96
C SER A 28 10.15 9.43 16.99
N LYS A 29 10.85 8.34 17.36
CA LYS A 29 10.83 7.09 16.60
C LYS A 29 9.42 6.48 16.52
N ALA A 30 8.62 6.62 17.58
CA ALA A 30 7.24 6.14 17.64
C ALA A 30 6.32 6.86 16.65
N GLN A 31 6.45 8.19 16.52
CA GLN A 31 5.72 8.95 15.48
C GLN A 31 6.16 8.55 14.07
N ALA A 32 7.45 8.29 13.87
CA ALA A 32 7.96 7.83 12.59
C ALA A 32 7.41 6.46 12.19
N THR A 33 7.23 5.53 13.14
CA THR A 33 6.59 4.23 12.88
C THR A 33 5.08 4.32 12.68
N ALA A 34 4.42 5.27 13.36
CA ALA A 34 2.98 5.53 13.22
C ALA A 34 2.62 6.31 11.95
N THR A 35 3.61 6.91 11.28
CA THR A 35 3.36 7.76 10.12
C THR A 35 2.71 6.97 9.00
N ARG A 36 1.64 7.52 8.44
CA ARG A 36 0.97 7.04 7.24
C ARG A 36 0.76 8.19 6.27
N LEU A 37 0.71 7.86 4.99
CA LEU A 37 0.31 8.75 3.91
C LEU A 37 -1.11 8.37 3.49
N ALA A 38 -2.02 9.33 3.50
CA ALA A 38 -3.32 9.21 2.86
C ALA A 38 -3.24 9.77 1.43
N VAL A 39 -3.72 8.99 0.46
CA VAL A 39 -3.82 9.37 -0.96
C VAL A 39 -5.30 9.37 -1.35
N GLY A 40 -5.82 10.55 -1.67
CA GLY A 40 -7.21 10.76 -2.06
C GLY A 40 -7.37 10.71 -3.58
N ARG A 41 -8.26 9.84 -4.05
CA ARG A 41 -8.51 9.59 -5.47
C ARG A 41 -9.80 10.28 -5.94
N ALA A 42 -9.86 10.56 -7.24
CA ALA A 42 -11.04 11.17 -7.87
C ALA A 42 -12.28 10.26 -7.92
N ASN A 43 -12.11 8.94 -7.79
CA ASN A 43 -13.22 7.99 -7.64
C ASN A 43 -13.72 7.85 -6.18
N GLY A 44 -13.19 8.69 -5.27
CA GLY A 44 -13.57 8.74 -3.87
C GLY A 44 -12.75 7.85 -2.97
N ASP A 45 -11.91 6.96 -3.51
CA ASP A 45 -11.11 6.06 -2.70
C ASP A 45 -10.02 6.82 -1.94
N ILE A 46 -9.74 6.37 -0.71
CA ILE A 46 -8.61 6.86 0.09
C ILE A 46 -7.68 5.69 0.35
N GLU A 47 -6.46 5.78 -0.14
CA GLU A 47 -5.44 4.75 0.07
C GLU A 47 -4.55 5.14 1.24
N ILE A 48 -4.29 4.18 2.13
CA ILE A 48 -3.37 4.37 3.26
C ILE A 48 -2.05 3.68 2.93
N TRP A 49 -0.99 4.47 2.85
CA TRP A 49 0.35 4.04 2.52
C TRP A 49 1.28 4.17 3.73
N ASN A 50 2.13 3.17 3.91
CA ASN A 50 3.18 3.17 4.93
C ASN A 50 4.55 3.38 4.25
N PRO A 51 5.31 4.42 4.64
CA PRO A 51 6.62 4.70 4.04
C PRO A 51 7.68 3.62 4.31
N LEU A 52 7.59 2.89 5.43
CA LEU A 52 8.52 1.80 5.83
C LEU A 52 10.01 2.07 5.51
N SER A 53 10.51 3.28 5.79
CA SER A 53 11.90 3.68 5.49
C SER A 53 12.32 3.48 4.02
N GLY A 54 11.38 3.60 3.08
CA GLY A 54 11.60 3.49 1.64
C GLY A 54 10.97 2.27 0.96
N SER A 55 10.52 1.26 1.70
CA SER A 55 9.74 0.13 1.16
C SER A 55 8.23 0.41 1.19
N TRP A 56 7.80 1.42 0.43
CA TRP A 56 6.42 1.91 0.37
C TRP A 56 5.39 0.77 0.20
N LEU A 57 4.53 0.59 1.20
CA LEU A 57 3.43 -0.38 1.21
C LEU A 57 2.09 0.35 1.16
N GLN A 58 1.23 -0.01 0.21
CA GLN A 58 -0.20 0.32 0.30
C GLN A 58 -0.87 -0.71 1.22
N GLU A 59 -1.26 -0.29 2.43
CA GLU A 59 -1.80 -1.18 3.47
C GLU A 59 -3.27 -1.49 3.24
N THR A 60 -4.08 -0.43 3.08
CA THR A 60 -5.54 -0.53 2.96
C THR A 60 -6.06 0.50 1.96
N VAL A 61 -7.24 0.23 1.40
CA VAL A 61 -7.97 1.17 0.55
C VAL A 61 -9.37 1.34 1.13
N LEU A 62 -9.65 2.54 1.61
CA LEU A 62 -10.95 2.96 2.10
C LEU A 62 -11.81 3.26 0.87
N ARG A 63 -12.66 2.30 0.52
CA ARG A 63 -13.53 2.40 -0.65
C ARG A 63 -14.71 3.31 -0.32
N SER A 64 -14.84 4.38 -1.09
CA SER A 64 -15.99 5.28 -0.99
C SER A 64 -17.10 4.83 -1.93
N GLY A 65 -18.12 5.67 -2.09
CA GLY A 65 -19.24 5.41 -2.96
C GLY A 65 -19.10 6.00 -4.36
N SER A 66 -19.89 5.45 -5.29
CA SER A 66 -20.03 5.99 -6.64
C SER A 66 -20.57 7.43 -6.56
N ASP A 67 -19.97 8.35 -7.31
CA ASP A 67 -20.28 9.79 -7.33
C ASP A 67 -19.67 10.62 -6.18
N ARG A 68 -18.59 10.13 -5.58
CA ARG A 68 -17.76 10.92 -4.63
C ARG A 68 -16.35 11.07 -5.18
N SER A 69 -15.78 12.27 -5.01
CA SER A 69 -14.35 12.55 -5.21
C SER A 69 -13.72 12.86 -3.85
N VAL A 70 -12.41 12.74 -3.72
CA VAL A 70 -11.67 13.22 -2.55
C VAL A 70 -10.70 14.30 -2.99
N ASP A 71 -10.97 15.54 -2.64
CA ASP A 71 -10.24 16.72 -3.15
C ASP A 71 -9.38 17.41 -2.09
N GLY A 72 -9.62 17.08 -0.81
CA GLY A 72 -8.79 17.53 0.29
C GLY A 72 -8.73 16.48 1.38
N LEU A 73 -7.55 16.33 1.98
CA LEU A 73 -7.28 15.41 3.07
C LEU A 73 -6.55 16.16 4.18
N VAL A 74 -6.98 15.93 5.42
CA VAL A 74 -6.36 16.51 6.60
C VAL A 74 -6.30 15.47 7.70
N TRP A 75 -5.10 15.30 8.27
CA TRP A 75 -4.92 14.54 9.50
C TRP A 75 -4.98 15.49 10.70
N ALA A 76 -5.70 15.07 11.74
CA ALA A 76 -5.62 15.67 13.07
C ALA A 76 -4.99 14.64 14.01
N ASN A 77 -3.78 14.93 14.48
CA ASN A 77 -3.11 14.07 15.45
C ASN A 77 -3.25 14.70 16.83
N ASP A 78 -3.66 13.88 17.76
CA ASP A 78 -3.63 14.20 19.17
C ASP A 78 -2.24 13.79 19.72
N PRO A 79 -1.63 14.58 20.61
CA PRO A 79 -0.25 14.38 21.04
C PRO A 79 -0.05 13.37 22.17
N ASP A 80 -1.12 12.93 22.85
CA ASP A 80 -1.00 11.90 23.86
C ASP A 80 -0.55 10.57 23.24
N ALA A 81 0.37 9.85 23.91
CA ALA A 81 0.88 8.56 23.43
C ALA A 81 -0.22 7.49 23.23
N ASN A 82 -1.41 7.72 23.80
CA ASN A 82 -2.60 6.88 23.72
C ASN A 82 -3.65 7.36 22.70
N SER A 83 -3.48 8.52 22.07
CA SER A 83 -4.51 9.12 21.23
C SER A 83 -4.31 8.83 19.74
N THR A 84 -5.42 8.80 19.01
CA THR A 84 -5.49 8.33 17.63
C THR A 84 -5.39 9.48 16.63
N SER A 85 -4.72 9.22 15.50
CA SER A 85 -4.67 10.11 14.34
C SER A 85 -5.97 9.98 13.58
N ARG A 86 -6.72 11.08 13.49
CA ARG A 86 -8.03 11.12 12.83
C ARG A 86 -7.88 11.68 11.42
N LEU A 87 -8.57 11.07 10.47
CA LEU A 87 -8.51 11.44 9.05
C LEU A 87 -9.84 12.07 8.61
N PHE A 88 -9.73 13.26 8.00
CA PHE A 88 -10.85 14.01 7.45
C PHE A 88 -10.68 14.22 5.95
N SER A 89 -11.78 14.16 5.22
CA SER A 89 -11.81 14.45 3.78
C SER A 89 -12.93 15.40 3.39
N ILE A 90 -12.74 16.04 2.24
CA ILE A 90 -13.75 16.80 1.50
C ILE A 90 -13.81 16.29 0.06
N GLY A 91 -14.97 16.45 -0.58
CA GLY A 91 -15.23 15.88 -1.91
C GLY A 91 -16.21 16.70 -2.72
N TYR A 92 -15.87 17.96 -3.02
CA TYR A 92 -16.73 18.95 -3.68
C TYR A 92 -18.19 19.01 -3.17
N THR A 93 -18.37 18.82 -1.86
CA THR A 93 -19.68 18.93 -1.19
C THR A 93 -19.58 19.90 -0.01
N SER A 94 -20.71 20.29 0.56
CA SER A 94 -20.78 21.10 1.78
C SER A 94 -20.42 20.33 3.06
N ALA A 95 -20.08 19.03 2.95
CA ALA A 95 -19.83 18.15 4.09
C ALA A 95 -18.35 17.83 4.26
N VAL A 96 -17.90 17.82 5.51
CA VAL A 96 -16.64 17.20 5.94
C VAL A 96 -16.94 15.77 6.39
N THR A 97 -16.15 14.82 5.91
CA THR A 97 -16.28 13.40 6.29
C THR A 97 -15.11 12.99 7.16
N GLU A 98 -15.39 12.40 8.32
CA GLU A 98 -14.43 11.71 9.16
C GLU A 98 -14.41 10.21 8.80
N TRP A 99 -13.21 9.62 8.74
CA TRP A 99 -13.03 8.22 8.39
C TRP A 99 -12.59 7.41 9.60
N ASP A 100 -13.26 6.28 9.81
CA ASP A 100 -12.82 5.26 10.75
C ASP A 100 -11.85 4.32 10.03
N LEU A 101 -10.58 4.39 10.42
CA LEU A 101 -9.51 3.58 9.85
C LEU A 101 -9.66 2.10 10.22
N GLU A 102 -10.19 1.77 11.39
CA GLU A 102 -10.32 0.39 11.86
C GLU A 102 -11.37 -0.38 11.04
N THR A 103 -12.53 0.24 10.81
CA THR A 103 -13.61 -0.38 10.03
C THR A 103 -13.49 -0.13 8.52
N GLY A 104 -12.70 0.88 8.15
CA GLY A 104 -12.48 1.34 6.79
C GLY A 104 -13.69 2.04 6.16
N ARG A 105 -14.50 2.72 6.97
CA ARG A 105 -15.77 3.36 6.56
C ARG A 105 -15.83 4.83 6.96
N PRO A 106 -16.71 5.62 6.32
CA PRO A 106 -17.03 6.95 6.84
C PRO A 106 -17.68 6.79 8.23
N MET A 107 -17.11 7.48 9.22
CA MET A 107 -17.55 7.45 10.61
C MET A 107 -18.60 8.52 10.88
N ARG A 108 -18.32 9.77 10.49
CA ARG A 108 -19.16 10.94 10.75
C ARG A 108 -19.19 11.86 9.55
N HIS A 109 -20.30 12.56 9.38
CA HIS A 109 -20.47 13.60 8.38
C HIS A 109 -20.95 14.87 9.07
N ALA A 110 -20.32 16.01 8.76
CA ALA A 110 -20.79 17.31 9.22
C ALA A 110 -20.90 18.28 8.04
N SER A 111 -22.10 18.78 7.81
CA SER A 111 -22.40 19.84 6.84
C SER A 111 -22.91 21.09 7.56
N GLY A 112 -22.55 22.26 7.05
CA GLY A 112 -23.06 23.55 7.54
C GLY A 112 -23.97 24.25 6.55
N GLN A 113 -24.55 25.39 6.96
CA GLN A 113 -25.29 26.29 6.07
C GLN A 113 -24.33 27.15 5.21
N HIS A 114 -23.57 26.51 4.34
CA HIS A 114 -22.67 27.14 3.37
C HIS A 114 -22.56 26.28 2.10
N GLY A 115 -22.06 26.86 1.01
CA GLY A 115 -21.78 26.11 -0.22
C GLY A 115 -20.63 25.12 -0.08
N ASP A 116 -20.23 24.55 -1.22
CA ASP A 116 -19.26 23.46 -1.27
C ASP A 116 -17.88 23.86 -0.76
N ILE A 117 -17.25 22.94 -0.05
CA ILE A 117 -15.92 23.13 0.53
C ILE A 117 -14.87 22.82 -0.53
N TRP A 118 -13.94 23.74 -0.74
CA TRP A 118 -12.85 23.60 -1.71
C TRP A 118 -11.50 23.38 -1.04
N CYS A 119 -11.32 23.86 0.20
CA CYS A 119 -10.08 23.68 0.93
C CYS A 119 -10.33 23.48 2.43
N LEU A 120 -9.51 22.65 3.07
CA LEU A 120 -9.59 22.30 4.49
C LEU A 120 -8.20 22.37 5.13
N ALA A 121 -8.11 22.87 6.36
CA ALA A 121 -6.90 22.76 7.18
C ALA A 121 -7.23 22.56 8.66
N ALA A 122 -6.42 21.76 9.34
CA ALA A 122 -6.45 21.61 10.79
C ALA A 122 -5.76 22.81 11.47
N GLN A 123 -6.37 23.32 12.54
CA GLN A 123 -5.76 24.36 13.38
C GLN A 123 -4.53 23.77 14.10
N PRO A 124 -3.35 24.39 13.98
CA PRO A 124 -2.19 23.89 14.70
C PRO A 124 -2.40 24.03 16.22
N PRO A 125 -1.90 23.08 17.02
CA PRO A 125 -2.05 23.12 18.48
C PRO A 125 -1.22 24.28 19.10
N ALA A 126 -1.53 24.75 20.32
CA ALA A 126 -0.71 25.83 20.93
C ALA A 126 0.58 25.28 21.51
N SER A 127 0.47 24.15 22.21
CA SER A 127 1.60 23.36 22.63
C SER A 127 1.69 22.11 21.75
N PRO A 128 2.89 21.55 21.50
CA PRO A 128 3.02 20.22 20.95
C PRO A 128 2.25 19.13 21.71
N SER A 129 1.87 19.40 22.97
CA SER A 129 1.06 18.54 23.84
C SER A 129 -0.43 18.86 23.84
N ASP A 130 -0.89 19.87 23.11
CA ASP A 130 -2.32 20.16 22.99
C ASP A 130 -2.94 19.39 21.81
N PRO A 131 -4.14 18.80 21.96
CA PRO A 131 -4.85 18.22 20.83
C PRO A 131 -5.30 19.29 19.83
N VAL A 132 -5.43 18.87 18.57
CA VAL A 132 -6.08 19.67 17.53
C VAL A 132 -7.58 19.70 17.83
N LYS A 133 -8.14 20.90 17.98
CA LYS A 133 -9.55 21.08 18.41
C LYS A 133 -10.48 21.51 17.29
N ARG A 134 -9.95 22.07 16.20
CA ARG A 134 -10.76 22.73 15.18
C ARG A 134 -10.18 22.55 13.77
N LEU A 135 -11.09 22.51 12.80
CA LEU A 135 -10.79 22.56 11.37
C LEU A 135 -11.36 23.86 10.79
N VAL A 136 -10.66 24.44 9.81
CA VAL A 136 -11.14 25.58 9.02
C VAL A 136 -11.35 25.12 7.59
N ALA A 137 -12.53 25.40 7.06
CA ALA A 137 -12.95 25.08 5.70
C ALA A 137 -13.23 26.36 4.91
N GLY A 138 -12.68 26.46 3.71
CA GLY A 138 -12.97 27.53 2.75
C GLY A 138 -13.92 27.04 1.67
N THR A 139 -14.92 27.86 1.34
CA THR A 139 -16.01 27.49 0.44
C THR A 139 -15.98 28.26 -0.87
N ILE A 140 -16.71 27.73 -1.86
CA ILE A 140 -16.93 28.36 -3.15
C ILE A 140 -17.67 29.71 -3.04
N ASP A 141 -18.50 29.90 -2.02
CA ASP A 141 -19.26 31.14 -1.79
C ASP A 141 -18.44 32.24 -1.10
N GLY A 142 -17.14 32.02 -0.91
CA GLY A 142 -16.26 32.96 -0.23
C GLY A 142 -16.52 33.02 1.27
N MET A 143 -16.89 31.89 1.87
CA MET A 143 -17.11 31.78 3.30
C MET A 143 -16.05 30.90 3.96
N LEU A 144 -15.65 31.28 5.19
CA LEU A 144 -14.82 30.44 6.04
C LEU A 144 -15.67 29.84 7.15
N ALA A 145 -15.79 28.52 7.16
CA ALA A 145 -16.47 27.75 8.19
C ALA A 145 -15.45 27.19 9.20
N ILE A 146 -15.86 27.10 10.46
CA ILE A 146 -15.12 26.38 11.52
C ILE A 146 -15.91 25.14 11.92
N TYR A 147 -15.21 24.02 11.95
CA TYR A 147 -15.69 22.76 12.50
C TYR A 147 -14.96 22.46 13.81
N SER A 148 -15.70 22.01 14.82
CA SER A 148 -15.14 21.52 16.08
C SER A 148 -14.92 20.01 15.97
N ILE A 149 -13.75 19.55 16.40
CA ILE A 149 -13.39 18.14 16.47
C ILE A 149 -13.11 17.68 17.92
N GLU A 150 -13.55 18.47 18.89
CA GLU A 150 -13.43 18.16 20.32
C GLU A 150 -14.29 16.94 20.69
N ASP A 151 -13.93 16.27 21.79
CA ASP A 151 -14.68 15.13 22.36
C ASP A 151 -14.93 13.97 21.38
N ASN A 152 -13.96 13.74 20.47
CA ASN A 152 -14.06 12.77 19.38
C ASN A 152 -15.29 12.96 18.48
N ASP A 153 -15.86 14.17 18.42
CA ASP A 153 -16.97 14.50 17.53
C ASP A 153 -16.50 15.24 16.28
N LEU A 154 -17.41 15.38 15.31
CA LEU A 154 -17.24 16.25 14.16
C LEU A 154 -18.53 17.05 13.99
N ARG A 155 -18.48 18.35 14.28
CA ARG A 155 -19.64 19.23 14.17
C ARG A 155 -19.31 20.57 13.55
N PHE A 156 -20.22 21.07 12.73
CA PHE A 156 -20.17 22.46 12.28
C PHE A 156 -20.34 23.38 13.50
N GLN A 157 -19.34 24.22 13.78
CA GLN A 157 -19.36 25.09 14.95
C GLN A 157 -19.99 26.44 14.61
N ARG A 158 -19.41 27.16 13.63
CA ARG A 158 -19.91 28.47 13.20
C ARG A 158 -19.29 28.91 11.88
N MET A 159 -19.93 29.90 11.27
CA MET A 159 -19.32 30.69 10.21
C MET A 159 -18.36 31.73 10.81
N LEU A 160 -17.15 31.83 10.26
CA LEU A 160 -16.13 32.78 10.69
C LEU A 160 -16.16 34.05 9.85
N VAL A 161 -16.14 33.91 8.51
CA VAL A 161 -16.08 35.03 7.57
C VAL A 161 -17.07 34.79 6.45
N LYS A 162 -17.74 35.87 6.03
CA LYS A 162 -18.48 35.92 4.77
C LYS A 162 -17.91 37.04 3.91
N SER A 163 -17.36 36.69 2.75
CA SER A 163 -16.89 37.67 1.79
C SER A 163 -18.05 38.59 1.35
N PRO A 164 -17.81 39.90 1.16
CA PRO A 164 -18.85 40.82 0.68
C PRO A 164 -19.31 40.48 -0.75
N SER A 165 -18.47 39.83 -1.54
CA SER A 165 -18.81 39.37 -2.88
C SER A 165 -18.87 37.85 -2.92
N LYS A 166 -20.04 37.32 -3.33
CA LYS A 166 -20.26 35.89 -3.57
C LYS A 166 -19.47 35.32 -4.76
N LYS A 167 -18.82 36.17 -5.56
CA LYS A 167 -17.98 35.71 -6.68
C LYS A 167 -16.58 35.28 -6.24
N VAL A 168 -16.18 35.62 -5.01
CA VAL A 168 -14.86 35.28 -4.49
C VAL A 168 -14.90 33.84 -3.97
N GLN A 169 -14.14 32.95 -4.59
CA GLN A 169 -14.01 31.56 -4.16
C GLN A 169 -12.75 31.43 -3.30
N MET A 170 -12.83 30.68 -2.20
CA MET A 170 -11.67 30.36 -1.37
C MET A 170 -11.13 29.01 -1.83
N VAL A 171 -9.92 29.02 -2.38
CA VAL A 171 -9.37 27.87 -3.12
C VAL A 171 -8.30 27.14 -2.31
N SER A 172 -7.56 27.85 -1.46
CA SER A 172 -6.51 27.26 -0.64
C SER A 172 -6.45 27.89 0.75
N VAL A 173 -6.03 27.09 1.74
CA VAL A 173 -5.95 27.52 3.13
C VAL A 173 -4.70 26.96 3.81
N ALA A 174 -4.04 27.79 4.62
CA ALA A 174 -2.93 27.39 5.48
C ALA A 174 -2.94 28.21 6.77
N PHE A 175 -2.49 27.62 7.87
CA PHE A 175 -2.30 28.35 9.12
C PHE A 175 -0.89 28.92 9.20
N GLN A 176 -0.80 30.20 9.55
CA GLN A 176 0.48 30.83 9.88
C GLN A 176 0.84 30.64 11.36
N SER A 177 -0.18 30.69 12.21
CA SER A 177 -0.10 30.41 13.64
C SER A 177 -1.41 29.79 14.10
N ARG A 178 -1.53 29.42 15.38
CA ARG A 178 -2.79 28.88 15.94
C ARG A 178 -4.00 29.75 15.62
N HIS A 179 -3.85 31.07 15.62
CA HIS A 179 -4.99 31.97 15.46
C HIS A 179 -5.09 32.64 14.09
N ILE A 180 -4.02 32.64 13.29
CA ILE A 180 -4.00 33.32 12.00
C ILE A 180 -4.08 32.30 10.87
N VAL A 181 -5.14 32.41 10.08
CA VAL A 181 -5.35 31.61 8.87
C VAL A 181 -5.13 32.47 7.63
N VAL A 182 -4.39 31.94 6.67
CA VAL A 182 -4.10 32.54 5.36
C VAL A 182 -4.90 31.79 4.31
N VAL A 183 -5.61 32.54 3.47
CA VAL A 183 -6.54 31.99 2.48
C VAL A 183 -6.22 32.57 1.11
N GLY A 184 -5.99 31.71 0.13
CA GLY A 184 -5.87 32.06 -1.28
C GLY A 184 -7.25 32.12 -1.94
N CYS A 185 -7.54 33.22 -2.64
CA CYS A 185 -8.84 33.47 -3.27
C CYS A 185 -8.73 33.46 -4.81
N SER A 186 -9.87 33.36 -5.50
CA SER A 186 -9.96 33.42 -6.96
C SER A 186 -9.91 34.83 -7.56
N ASN A 187 -9.84 35.89 -6.73
CA ASN A 187 -9.93 37.30 -7.14
C ASN A 187 -8.60 38.05 -7.03
N SER A 188 -7.47 37.39 -7.29
CA SER A 188 -6.12 37.97 -7.20
C SER A 188 -5.69 38.38 -5.79
N THR A 189 -6.37 37.88 -4.75
CA THR A 189 -6.06 38.23 -3.35
C THR A 189 -5.71 37.02 -2.51
N ILE A 190 -4.87 37.27 -1.51
CA ILE A 190 -4.62 36.37 -0.39
C ILE A 190 -5.02 37.13 0.88
N CYS A 191 -5.87 36.53 1.70
CA CYS A 191 -6.40 37.17 2.90
C CYS A 191 -5.92 36.45 4.16
N ALA A 192 -5.45 37.21 5.15
CA ALA A 192 -5.13 36.71 6.48
C ALA A 192 -6.27 37.07 7.45
N TYR A 193 -6.80 36.09 8.17
CA TYR A 193 -7.91 36.24 9.11
C TYR A 193 -7.53 35.73 10.50
N ASP A 194 -8.04 36.39 11.54
CA ASP A 194 -7.98 35.90 12.91
C ASP A 194 -9.17 34.97 13.17
N THR A 195 -8.89 33.71 13.51
CA THR A 195 -9.88 32.66 13.75
C THR A 195 -10.72 32.86 15.02
N ARG A 196 -10.28 33.71 15.95
CA ARG A 196 -11.00 33.94 17.21
C ARG A 196 -12.25 34.79 17.00
N ASN A 197 -12.12 35.87 16.24
CA ASN A 197 -13.17 36.86 16.01
C ASN A 197 -13.61 36.97 14.55
N GLY A 198 -12.87 36.40 13.59
CA GLY A 198 -13.15 36.50 12.15
C GLY A 198 -12.65 37.79 11.52
N ASN A 199 -11.87 38.60 12.25
CA ASN A 199 -11.37 39.86 11.72
C ASN A 199 -10.33 39.62 10.63
N LYS A 200 -10.43 40.41 9.56
CA LYS A 200 -9.43 40.42 8.50
C LYS A 200 -8.19 41.19 8.97
N VAL A 201 -7.08 40.49 9.13
CA VAL A 201 -5.80 41.05 9.57
C VAL A 201 -5.17 41.85 8.41
N ARG A 202 -5.03 41.20 7.25
CA ARG A 202 -4.44 41.81 6.04
C ARG A 202 -5.01 41.22 4.76
N THR A 203 -4.91 42.00 3.69
CA THR A 203 -5.17 41.57 2.30
C THR A 203 -3.90 41.82 1.48
N MET A 204 -3.39 40.77 0.87
CA MET A 204 -2.27 40.76 -0.06
C MET A 204 -2.84 40.65 -1.47
N THR A 205 -2.34 41.45 -2.42
CA THR A 205 -2.88 41.52 -3.79
C THR A 205 -1.77 41.22 -4.79
N LEU A 206 -2.01 40.33 -5.75
CA LEU A 206 -1.01 39.92 -6.74
C LEU A 206 -0.95 40.85 -7.97
N GLY A 207 -1.95 41.73 -8.15
CA GLY A 207 -2.08 42.59 -9.34
C GLY A 207 -2.81 41.88 -10.48
N ALA A 208 -2.67 42.41 -11.70
CA ALA A 208 -3.22 41.81 -12.91
C ALA A 208 -2.15 41.00 -13.66
N ASP A 209 -2.60 40.05 -14.48
CA ASP A 209 -1.69 39.26 -15.32
C ASP A 209 -0.96 40.18 -16.32
N LEU A 210 0.37 40.17 -16.26
CA LEU A 210 1.25 40.93 -17.14
C LEU A 210 1.31 40.34 -18.56
N ALA A 211 0.90 39.08 -18.74
CA ALA A 211 0.91 38.38 -20.02
C ALA A 211 -0.36 38.57 -20.87
N GLY A 212 -1.31 39.40 -20.41
CA GLY A 212 -2.56 39.70 -21.14
C GLY A 212 -3.65 38.64 -21.01
N GLY A 213 -3.57 37.75 -20.00
CA GLY A 213 -4.57 36.73 -19.69
C GLY A 213 -5.75 37.24 -18.84
N ALA A 214 -6.36 36.32 -18.10
CA ALA A 214 -7.58 36.59 -17.32
C ALA A 214 -7.37 37.74 -16.32
N LYS A 215 -8.40 38.59 -16.17
CA LYS A 215 -8.36 39.77 -15.29
C LYS A 215 -8.17 39.40 -13.81
N ASP A 216 -8.63 38.21 -13.42
CA ASP A 216 -8.58 37.70 -12.05
C ASP A 216 -7.62 36.50 -11.98
N ILE A 217 -6.60 36.59 -11.11
CA ILE A 217 -5.59 35.57 -10.84
C ILE A 217 -6.11 34.65 -9.73
N ILE A 218 -6.04 33.34 -9.93
CA ILE A 218 -6.46 32.36 -8.94
C ILE A 218 -5.24 31.91 -8.12
N VAL A 219 -5.36 31.94 -6.79
CA VAL A 219 -4.30 31.44 -5.89
C VAL A 219 -4.60 29.99 -5.50
N TRP A 220 -4.12 29.06 -6.31
CA TRP A 220 -4.35 27.61 -6.17
C TRP A 220 -3.73 27.00 -4.92
N SER A 221 -2.59 27.51 -4.45
CA SER A 221 -1.93 26.96 -3.26
C SER A 221 -1.26 28.03 -2.41
N VAL A 222 -1.42 27.90 -1.10
CA VAL A 222 -0.70 28.69 -0.09
C VAL A 222 -0.06 27.75 0.94
N LYS A 223 1.18 28.04 1.32
CA LYS A 223 1.88 27.37 2.42
C LYS A 223 2.59 28.42 3.27
N VAL A 224 2.83 28.08 4.53
CA VAL A 224 3.57 28.94 5.45
C VAL A 224 4.86 28.24 5.84
N LEU A 225 5.97 28.96 5.76
CA LEU A 225 7.28 28.51 6.20
C LEU A 225 7.39 28.56 7.72
N PRO A 226 8.27 27.77 8.35
CA PRO A 226 8.52 27.86 9.80
C PRO A 226 8.92 29.25 10.30
N SER A 227 9.50 30.10 9.45
CA SER A 227 9.81 31.51 9.76
C SER A 227 8.57 32.40 9.93
N GLY A 228 7.40 31.91 9.50
CA GLY A 228 6.15 32.66 9.41
C GLY A 228 5.91 33.29 8.03
N ASP A 229 6.88 33.24 7.12
CA ASP A 229 6.76 33.74 5.74
C ASP A 229 5.77 32.90 4.94
N ILE A 230 5.04 33.55 4.04
CA ILE A 230 3.99 32.90 3.24
C ILE A 230 4.54 32.65 1.84
N VAL A 231 4.26 31.47 1.29
CA VAL A 231 4.54 31.08 -0.08
C VAL A 231 3.21 30.87 -0.78
N SER A 232 3.01 31.52 -1.92
CA SER A 232 1.81 31.37 -2.74
C SER A 232 2.14 30.94 -4.15
N ALA A 233 1.24 30.18 -4.73
CA ALA A 233 1.30 29.65 -6.09
C ALA A 233 -0.01 30.00 -6.80
N ASP A 234 0.09 30.54 -8.01
CA ASP A 234 -1.03 31.14 -8.72
C ASP A 234 -1.19 30.64 -10.17
N SER A 235 -2.31 31.04 -10.78
CA SER A 235 -2.70 30.69 -12.15
C SER A 235 -1.81 31.30 -13.24
N THR A 236 -0.89 32.22 -12.91
CA THR A 236 0.05 32.81 -13.89
C THR A 236 1.38 32.04 -13.97
N GLY A 237 1.49 30.92 -13.26
CA GLY A 237 2.73 30.14 -13.19
C GLY A 237 3.78 30.76 -12.25
N GLN A 238 3.38 31.68 -11.39
CA GLN A 238 4.27 32.37 -10.45
C GLN A 238 4.23 31.73 -9.07
N VAL A 239 5.41 31.74 -8.44
CA VAL A 239 5.55 31.48 -7.01
C VAL A 239 5.97 32.78 -6.35
N CYS A 240 5.15 33.29 -5.43
CA CYS A 240 5.39 34.52 -4.69
C CYS A 240 5.73 34.22 -3.22
N ILE A 241 6.67 35.00 -2.69
CA ILE A 241 7.11 34.95 -1.29
C ILE A 241 6.68 36.25 -0.62
N TRP A 242 6.01 36.13 0.53
CA TRP A 242 5.48 37.24 1.30
C TRP A 242 6.07 37.23 2.70
N ASP A 243 6.44 38.41 3.19
CA ASP A 243 6.91 38.56 4.57
C ASP A 243 5.75 38.25 5.52
N GLY A 244 5.95 37.30 6.42
CA GLY A 244 4.93 36.88 7.38
C GLY A 244 4.52 37.96 8.38
N LYS A 245 5.38 38.96 8.62
CA LYS A 245 5.12 40.02 9.61
C LYS A 245 4.38 41.20 8.99
N THR A 246 4.86 41.69 7.86
CA THR A 246 4.28 42.86 7.18
C THR A 246 3.21 42.50 6.16
N TYR A 247 3.12 41.23 5.75
CA TYR A 247 2.26 40.75 4.65
C TYR A 247 2.53 41.49 3.35
N THR A 248 3.78 41.83 3.08
CA THR A 248 4.21 42.47 1.84
C THR A 248 4.93 41.47 0.94
N GLN A 249 4.81 41.64 -0.37
CA GLN A 249 5.45 40.74 -1.33
C GLN A 249 6.96 40.99 -1.36
N MET A 250 7.75 40.02 -0.92
CA MET A 250 9.22 40.09 -0.93
C MET A 250 9.80 39.69 -2.28
N GLN A 251 9.22 38.67 -2.91
CA GLN A 251 9.75 38.10 -4.15
C GLN A 251 8.64 37.51 -5.01
N ARG A 252 8.84 37.58 -6.33
CA ARG A 252 8.02 36.93 -7.35
C ARG A 252 8.94 36.14 -8.27
N ILE A 253 8.61 34.87 -8.50
CA ILE A 253 9.44 33.94 -9.26
C ILE A 253 8.59 33.33 -10.36
N GLN A 254 8.79 33.74 -11.61
CA GLN A 254 8.20 33.06 -12.76
C GLN A 254 8.91 31.72 -12.94
N SER A 255 8.19 30.63 -12.68
CA SER A 255 8.79 29.31 -12.55
C SER A 255 8.16 28.26 -13.47
N HIS A 256 6.84 28.37 -13.65
CA HIS A 256 6.02 27.54 -14.51
C HIS A 256 5.48 28.34 -15.69
N LYS A 257 5.06 27.61 -16.73
CA LYS A 257 4.40 28.17 -17.91
C LYS A 257 2.89 28.19 -17.81
N GLN A 258 2.33 27.39 -16.91
CA GLN A 258 0.90 27.26 -16.60
C GLN A 258 0.72 27.35 -15.09
N ASP A 259 -0.53 27.33 -14.65
CA ASP A 259 -0.98 27.33 -13.25
C ASP A 259 -0.10 26.46 -12.34
N VAL A 260 0.32 27.03 -11.21
CA VAL A 260 1.00 26.28 -10.15
C VAL A 260 -0.06 25.75 -9.18
N LEU A 261 -0.32 24.44 -9.22
CA LEU A 261 -1.44 23.84 -8.49
C LEU A 261 -1.08 23.46 -7.05
N SER A 262 0.18 23.12 -6.78
CA SER A 262 0.59 22.56 -5.49
C SER A 262 1.96 23.06 -5.02
N LEU A 263 2.09 23.17 -3.70
CA LEU A 263 3.31 23.57 -3.00
C LEU A 263 3.62 22.61 -1.85
N ALA A 264 4.90 22.32 -1.66
CA ALA A 264 5.43 21.65 -0.47
C ALA A 264 6.63 22.42 0.08
N THR A 265 6.74 22.47 1.41
CA THR A 265 7.82 23.16 2.12
C THR A 265 8.57 22.17 3.00
N SER A 266 9.87 22.38 3.18
CA SER A 266 10.67 21.58 4.11
C SER A 266 10.34 21.94 5.55
N ALA A 267 10.49 20.97 6.45
CA ALA A 267 10.23 21.15 7.87
C ALA A 267 11.17 22.19 8.51
N ASP A 268 12.38 22.34 7.97
CA ASP A 268 13.37 23.35 8.36
C ASP A 268 13.22 24.70 7.62
N GLY A 269 12.32 24.80 6.63
CA GLY A 269 12.12 26.01 5.83
C GLY A 269 13.26 26.36 4.87
N SER A 270 14.20 25.44 4.63
CA SER A 270 15.34 25.62 3.71
C SER A 270 15.00 25.42 2.23
N ALA A 271 13.94 24.67 1.93
CA ALA A 271 13.55 24.30 0.57
C ALA A 271 12.04 24.44 0.33
N ILE A 272 11.70 24.82 -0.90
CA ILE A 272 10.32 24.85 -1.41
C ILE A 272 10.28 23.99 -2.67
N MET A 273 9.19 23.27 -2.87
CA MET A 273 8.89 22.60 -4.12
C MET A 273 7.52 23.03 -4.65
N SER A 274 7.41 23.22 -5.96
CA SER A 274 6.15 23.52 -6.64
C SER A 274 5.86 22.52 -7.75
N GLY A 275 4.57 22.19 -7.93
CA GLY A 275 4.04 21.38 -9.01
C GLY A 275 2.99 22.17 -9.79
N GLY A 276 3.05 22.09 -11.13
CA GLY A 276 2.18 22.87 -12.02
C GLY A 276 1.42 22.03 -13.04
N MET A 277 0.48 22.69 -13.71
CA MET A 277 -0.29 22.12 -14.83
C MET A 277 0.59 21.83 -16.06
N ASP A 278 1.74 22.51 -16.16
CA ASP A 278 2.78 22.26 -17.16
C ASP A 278 3.60 20.98 -16.93
N ARG A 279 3.17 20.14 -15.97
CA ARG A 279 3.74 18.84 -15.57
C ARG A 279 5.13 18.95 -14.94
N ARG A 280 5.61 20.17 -14.70
CA ARG A 280 6.93 20.38 -14.11
C ARG A 280 6.82 20.36 -12.60
N THR A 281 7.88 19.86 -11.98
CA THR A 281 8.18 20.05 -10.58
C THR A 281 9.44 20.90 -10.47
N VAL A 282 9.41 21.93 -9.64
CA VAL A 282 10.49 22.91 -9.49
C VAL A 282 10.94 22.98 -8.03
N LEU A 283 12.26 22.93 -7.80
CA LEU A 283 12.87 23.09 -6.47
C LEU A 283 13.46 24.50 -6.33
N TYR A 284 13.23 25.11 -5.16
CA TYR A 284 13.81 26.37 -4.76
C TYR A 284 14.60 26.21 -3.47
N LYS A 285 15.75 26.87 -3.39
CA LYS A 285 16.54 27.01 -2.16
C LYS A 285 16.92 28.46 -1.94
N LYS A 286 17.18 28.84 -0.70
CA LYS A 286 17.75 30.16 -0.39
C LYS A 286 19.22 30.19 -0.82
N THR A 287 19.55 31.16 -1.65
CA THR A 287 20.94 31.48 -2.01
C THR A 287 21.37 32.71 -1.21
N SER A 288 22.50 32.60 -0.49
CA SER A 288 23.10 33.73 0.21
C SER A 288 23.92 34.56 -0.78
N GLY A 289 23.61 35.85 -0.90
CA GLY A 289 24.35 36.79 -1.73
C GLY A 289 24.64 38.10 -0.97
N ALA A 290 25.38 39.00 -1.61
CA ALA A 290 25.79 40.29 -1.01
C ALA A 290 24.62 41.18 -0.55
N SER A 291 23.42 40.97 -1.11
CA SER A 291 22.19 41.71 -0.77
C SER A 291 21.23 40.92 0.14
N GLY A 292 21.71 39.85 0.79
CA GLY A 292 20.92 38.97 1.66
C GLY A 292 20.49 37.66 1.01
N ALA A 293 19.80 36.81 1.78
CA ALA A 293 19.31 35.51 1.32
C ALA A 293 18.04 35.66 0.46
N ARG A 294 18.08 35.23 -0.80
CA ARG A 294 16.91 35.23 -1.72
C ARG A 294 16.62 33.82 -2.20
N TRP A 295 15.36 33.55 -2.54
CA TRP A 295 14.95 32.26 -3.09
C TRP A 295 15.36 32.16 -4.57
N GLY A 296 16.08 31.11 -4.93
CA GLY A 296 16.48 30.82 -6.31
C GLY A 296 15.93 29.50 -6.79
N LYS A 297 15.51 29.44 -8.06
CA LYS A 297 15.16 28.19 -8.73
C LYS A 297 16.43 27.37 -8.94
N VAL A 298 16.49 26.18 -8.33
CA VAL A 298 17.65 25.28 -8.37
C VAL A 298 17.49 24.21 -9.44
N TRP A 299 16.30 23.61 -9.53
CA TRP A 299 16.06 22.46 -10.40
C TRP A 299 14.63 22.48 -10.96
N SER A 300 14.46 21.93 -12.15
CA SER A 300 13.14 21.71 -12.74
C SER A 300 13.16 20.48 -13.63
N ARG A 301 12.17 19.61 -13.46
CA ARG A 301 12.03 18.39 -14.27
C ARG A 301 10.55 18.01 -14.40
N LYS A 302 10.20 17.37 -15.51
CA LYS A 302 8.91 16.69 -15.68
C LYS A 302 9.04 15.27 -15.13
N TYR A 303 8.31 14.97 -14.07
CA TYR A 303 8.25 13.62 -13.48
C TYR A 303 6.93 12.91 -13.79
N HIS A 304 5.85 13.69 -13.93
CA HIS A 304 4.51 13.21 -14.23
C HIS A 304 4.21 13.30 -15.72
N GLU A 305 3.29 12.44 -16.18
CA GLU A 305 2.77 12.48 -17.55
C GLU A 305 1.63 13.49 -17.71
N HIS A 306 1.00 13.88 -16.59
CA HIS A 306 -0.05 14.90 -16.51
C HIS A 306 0.29 15.98 -15.46
N ASP A 307 -0.65 16.90 -15.19
CA ASP A 307 -0.52 17.97 -14.19
C ASP A 307 -0.19 17.44 -12.78
N VAL A 308 0.55 18.25 -12.02
CA VAL A 308 0.94 17.93 -10.64
C VAL A 308 -0.05 18.59 -9.68
N LYS A 309 -1.19 17.92 -9.44
CA LYS A 309 -2.31 18.46 -8.66
C LYS A 309 -2.02 18.57 -7.17
N ALA A 310 -1.38 17.57 -6.58
CA ALA A 310 -1.18 17.49 -5.14
C ALA A 310 0.28 17.16 -4.79
N MET A 311 0.75 17.71 -3.67
CA MET A 311 2.03 17.32 -3.07
C MET A 311 1.97 17.35 -1.54
N ALA A 312 2.74 16.47 -0.90
CA ALA A 312 2.93 16.47 0.55
C ALA A 312 4.38 16.12 0.91
N SER A 313 4.96 16.81 1.89
CA SER A 313 6.31 16.56 2.40
C SER A 313 6.29 15.71 3.67
N PHE A 314 7.31 14.88 3.84
CA PHE A 314 7.58 14.11 5.05
C PHE A 314 9.06 14.16 5.40
N GLU A 315 9.37 14.54 6.64
CA GLU A 315 10.74 14.59 7.17
C GLU A 315 10.89 13.95 8.54
N SER A 316 11.86 13.05 8.64
CA SER A 316 12.33 12.39 9.86
C SER A 316 13.86 12.33 9.85
N ASN A 317 14.48 11.92 10.97
CA ASN A 317 15.94 11.77 11.05
C ASN A 317 16.53 10.82 10.00
N LYS A 318 15.73 9.88 9.47
CA LYS A 318 16.17 8.87 8.49
C LYS A 318 15.61 9.07 7.08
N MET A 319 14.57 9.87 6.91
CA MET A 319 13.79 9.94 5.67
C MET A 319 13.36 11.37 5.38
N SER A 320 13.62 11.85 4.18
CA SER A 320 13.24 13.20 3.74
C SER A 320 12.73 13.13 2.30
N VAL A 321 11.42 13.20 2.16
CA VAL A 321 10.74 12.99 0.88
C VAL A 321 9.62 14.00 0.66
N VAL A 322 9.30 14.21 -0.61
CA VAL A 322 8.04 14.80 -1.05
C VAL A 322 7.37 13.84 -1.99
N ILE A 323 6.07 13.66 -1.83
CA ILE A 323 5.26 12.88 -2.75
C ILE A 323 4.44 13.86 -3.57
N SER A 324 4.44 13.65 -4.88
CA SER A 324 3.58 14.35 -5.82
C SER A 324 2.63 13.38 -6.51
N GLY A 325 1.45 13.87 -6.90
CA GLY A 325 0.42 13.09 -7.56
C GLY A 325 -0.46 13.94 -8.46
N GLY A 326 -1.05 13.30 -9.48
CA GLY A 326 -1.96 13.92 -10.41
C GLY A 326 -2.86 12.91 -11.13
N PRO A 327 -3.47 13.31 -12.26
CA PRO A 327 -4.34 12.50 -13.10
C PRO A 327 -3.69 11.30 -13.79
N ASP A 328 -2.36 11.26 -13.83
CA ASP A 328 -1.62 10.06 -14.24
C ASP A 328 -1.68 8.93 -13.19
N ALA A 329 -2.33 9.17 -12.05
CA ALA A 329 -2.62 8.20 -10.99
C ALA A 329 -1.39 7.57 -10.31
N SER A 330 -0.18 7.91 -10.72
CA SER A 330 1.07 7.41 -10.16
C SER A 330 1.62 8.38 -9.12
N PRO A 331 1.73 7.98 -7.83
CA PRO A 331 2.45 8.78 -6.85
C PRO A 331 3.95 8.77 -7.18
N VAL A 332 4.59 9.93 -7.19
CA VAL A 332 6.03 10.06 -7.40
C VAL A 332 6.69 10.54 -6.11
N VAL A 333 7.66 9.79 -5.60
CA VAL A 333 8.45 10.09 -4.41
C VAL A 333 9.76 10.75 -4.83
N LEU A 334 9.97 11.97 -4.35
CA LEU A 334 11.13 12.80 -4.62
C LEU A 334 11.98 12.93 -3.34
N PRO A 335 13.31 12.72 -3.40
CA PRO A 335 14.20 12.95 -2.27
C PRO A 335 14.29 14.46 -2.01
N PHE A 336 13.81 14.95 -0.88
CA PHE A 336 13.61 16.40 -0.72
C PHE A 336 14.93 17.15 -0.55
N LYS A 337 15.74 16.79 0.45
CA LYS A 337 17.05 17.42 0.72
C LYS A 337 18.11 17.04 -0.32
N GLU A 338 18.07 15.77 -0.74
CA GLU A 338 19.02 15.15 -1.67
C GLU A 338 18.55 15.18 -3.14
N LEU A 339 17.62 16.08 -3.50
CA LEU A 339 17.16 16.21 -4.89
C LEU A 339 18.32 16.55 -5.82
N GLY A 340 18.51 15.73 -6.85
CA GLY A 340 19.63 15.86 -7.79
C GLY A 340 20.88 15.08 -7.38
N ARG A 341 20.88 14.45 -6.20
CA ARG A 341 21.85 13.44 -5.75
C ARG A 341 21.25 12.04 -5.71
N GLU A 342 19.98 11.91 -5.35
CA GLU A 342 19.26 10.63 -5.32
C GLU A 342 18.20 10.55 -6.41
N ASN A 343 17.95 9.35 -6.91
CA ASN A 343 16.90 9.08 -7.88
C ASN A 343 15.51 9.26 -7.25
N HIS A 344 14.58 9.81 -8.02
CA HIS A 344 13.16 9.74 -7.69
C HIS A 344 12.64 8.31 -7.86
N ARG A 345 11.47 8.04 -7.27
CA ARG A 345 10.77 6.76 -7.42
C ARG A 345 9.32 6.98 -7.78
N THR A 346 8.89 6.41 -8.89
CA THR A 346 7.47 6.34 -9.26
C THR A 346 6.86 5.09 -8.64
N LEU A 347 5.85 5.28 -7.79
CA LEU A 347 5.07 4.18 -7.22
C LEU A 347 4.01 3.71 -8.23
N SER A 348 3.56 2.47 -8.05
CA SER A 348 2.54 1.86 -8.89
C SER A 348 1.21 2.61 -8.78
N SER A 349 0.57 2.87 -9.92
CA SER A 349 -0.84 3.30 -9.98
C SER A 349 -1.82 2.14 -9.78
N LEU A 350 -1.33 0.90 -9.87
CA LEU A 350 -2.11 -0.32 -9.67
C LEU A 350 -2.11 -0.70 -8.18
N PRO A 351 -3.24 -1.17 -7.63
CA PRO A 351 -3.38 -1.53 -6.23
C PRO A 351 -2.49 -2.71 -5.85
N GLN A 352 -2.06 -2.75 -4.59
CA GLN A 352 -1.22 -3.81 -4.02
C GLN A 352 -1.96 -5.16 -3.99
N SER A 353 -3.21 -5.18 -3.50
CA SER A 353 -4.08 -6.35 -3.63
C SER A 353 -4.65 -6.38 -5.05
N PRO A 354 -4.35 -7.41 -5.87
CA PRO A 354 -4.83 -7.49 -7.24
C PRO A 354 -6.36 -7.68 -7.25
N PRO A 355 -7.14 -6.81 -7.93
CA PRO A 355 -8.58 -6.98 -8.09
C PRO A 355 -8.89 -7.94 -9.24
N LEU A 356 -8.25 -9.11 -9.19
CA LEU A 356 -8.24 -10.12 -10.23
C LEU A 356 -8.27 -11.50 -9.58
N THR A 357 -9.14 -12.37 -10.07
CA THR A 357 -9.19 -13.78 -9.73
C THR A 357 -9.47 -14.62 -10.98
N SER A 358 -9.30 -15.93 -10.89
CA SER A 358 -9.64 -16.86 -11.97
C SER A 358 -10.48 -18.02 -11.45
N ALA A 359 -11.26 -18.61 -12.36
CA ALA A 359 -11.84 -19.93 -12.18
C ALA A 359 -11.05 -20.88 -13.10
N PRO A 360 -10.03 -21.61 -12.56
CA PRO A 360 -9.09 -22.35 -13.40
C PRO A 360 -9.76 -23.41 -14.28
N ALA A 361 -10.74 -24.16 -13.76
CA ALA A 361 -11.39 -25.26 -14.47
C ALA A 361 -12.30 -24.76 -15.60
N ALA A 362 -13.00 -23.64 -15.39
CA ALA A 362 -13.83 -23.00 -16.42
C ALA A 362 -13.06 -22.06 -17.36
N ARG A 363 -11.77 -21.85 -17.09
CA ARG A 363 -10.88 -20.91 -17.79
C ARG A 363 -11.44 -19.48 -17.84
N LEU A 364 -12.03 -19.04 -16.73
CA LEU A 364 -12.56 -17.69 -16.57
C LEU A 364 -11.56 -16.79 -15.85
N VAL A 365 -11.49 -15.55 -16.30
CA VAL A 365 -10.78 -14.46 -15.64
C VAL A 365 -11.81 -13.48 -15.15
N VAL A 366 -11.75 -13.10 -13.88
CA VAL A 366 -12.70 -12.19 -13.24
C VAL A 366 -11.93 -11.01 -12.68
N GLY A 367 -12.31 -9.80 -13.09
CA GLY A 367 -11.74 -8.55 -12.58
C GLY A 367 -12.85 -7.63 -12.10
N TRP A 368 -12.58 -6.80 -11.11
CA TRP A 368 -13.58 -5.88 -10.55
C TRP A 368 -12.98 -4.51 -10.23
N TRP A 369 -13.80 -3.48 -10.38
CA TRP A 369 -13.48 -2.11 -9.98
C TRP A 369 -14.78 -1.32 -9.87
N ASP A 370 -14.75 -0.22 -9.11
CA ASP A 370 -15.93 0.59 -8.79
C ASP A 370 -17.11 -0.29 -8.35
N ARG A 371 -18.17 -0.42 -9.15
CA ARG A 371 -19.34 -1.27 -8.88
C ARG A 371 -19.54 -2.39 -9.89
N GLU A 372 -18.54 -2.65 -10.73
CA GLU A 372 -18.66 -3.57 -11.86
C GLU A 372 -17.71 -4.77 -11.72
N ILE A 373 -18.22 -5.95 -12.02
CA ILE A 373 -17.45 -7.19 -12.14
C ILE A 373 -17.47 -7.61 -13.59
N HIS A 374 -16.29 -7.80 -14.16
CA HIS A 374 -16.10 -8.20 -15.55
C HIS A 374 -15.57 -9.64 -15.59
N ILE A 375 -16.19 -10.46 -16.43
CA ILE A 375 -15.86 -11.89 -16.58
C ILE A 375 -15.47 -12.15 -18.03
N TRP A 376 -14.23 -12.56 -18.24
CA TRP A 376 -13.70 -12.98 -19.53
C TRP A 376 -13.46 -14.49 -19.55
N LYS A 377 -13.52 -15.08 -20.74
CA LYS A 377 -13.14 -16.47 -20.97
C LYS A 377 -11.98 -16.55 -21.96
N LEU A 378 -11.06 -17.46 -21.67
CA LEU A 378 -9.99 -17.91 -22.56
C LEU A 378 -10.38 -19.29 -23.11
N GLN A 379 -10.78 -19.34 -24.39
CA GLN A 379 -11.43 -20.50 -24.99
C GLN A 379 -10.52 -21.72 -25.17
N LYS A 380 -9.31 -21.51 -25.69
CA LYS A 380 -8.30 -22.53 -25.98
C LYS A 380 -7.19 -22.52 -24.94
N SER A 381 -6.63 -23.69 -24.65
CA SER A 381 -5.37 -23.84 -23.91
C SER A 381 -4.19 -23.31 -24.72
N PHE A 382 -3.08 -23.06 -24.03
CA PHE A 382 -1.83 -22.66 -24.69
C PHE A 382 -1.44 -23.63 -25.81
N ASP A 383 -1.41 -24.93 -25.56
CA ASP A 383 -1.08 -25.94 -26.59
C ASP A 383 -2.06 -25.95 -27.77
N GLY A 384 -3.36 -25.74 -27.50
CA GLY A 384 -4.40 -25.67 -28.53
C GLY A 384 -4.34 -24.42 -29.42
N LEU A 385 -3.52 -23.42 -29.06
CA LEU A 385 -3.23 -22.26 -29.91
C LEU A 385 -2.09 -22.52 -30.89
N TYR A 386 -1.16 -23.41 -30.55
CA TYR A 386 0.11 -23.61 -31.27
C TYR A 386 0.35 -25.06 -31.77
N GLY A 387 -0.61 -25.98 -31.59
CA GLY A 387 -0.47 -27.42 -31.91
C GLY A 387 -0.85 -27.86 -33.34
N GLU A 388 -0.06 -28.84 -33.83
CA GLU A 388 -0.02 -29.68 -35.07
C GLU A 388 -0.39 -29.12 -36.46
N ASP A 389 -1.35 -28.21 -36.62
CA ASP A 389 -1.60 -27.57 -37.91
C ASP A 389 -0.85 -26.24 -37.99
N GLY A 390 0.42 -26.33 -38.37
CA GLY A 390 1.38 -25.22 -38.51
C GLY A 390 0.99 -24.16 -39.55
N ALA A 391 -0.09 -23.43 -39.32
CA ALA A 391 -0.41 -22.21 -40.04
C ALA A 391 -0.19 -21.00 -39.13
N GLU A 392 1.07 -20.55 -39.04
CA GLU A 392 1.44 -19.23 -38.52
C GLU A 392 0.57 -18.10 -39.14
N ALA A 393 -0.01 -18.33 -40.32
CA ALA A 393 -0.94 -17.43 -41.01
C ALA A 393 -2.25 -17.12 -40.26
N ASN A 394 -2.67 -17.93 -39.27
CA ASN A 394 -3.93 -17.74 -38.52
C ASN A 394 -3.75 -17.56 -36.99
N ALA A 395 -2.51 -17.47 -36.49
CA ALA A 395 -2.23 -17.34 -35.06
C ALA A 395 -2.86 -16.07 -34.46
N ASP A 396 -2.77 -14.94 -35.16
CA ASP A 396 -3.34 -13.66 -34.70
C ASP A 396 -4.87 -13.69 -34.64
N ALA A 397 -5.53 -14.23 -35.67
CA ALA A 397 -6.99 -14.40 -35.69
C ALA A 397 -7.47 -15.39 -34.61
N ASN A 398 -6.70 -16.45 -34.36
CA ASN A 398 -6.98 -17.39 -33.27
C ASN A 398 -6.80 -16.75 -31.90
N LEU A 399 -5.81 -15.87 -31.72
CA LEU A 399 -5.55 -15.16 -30.47
C LEU A 399 -6.65 -14.14 -30.14
N GLU A 400 -7.14 -13.40 -31.14
CA GLU A 400 -8.26 -12.46 -30.95
C GLU A 400 -9.56 -13.18 -30.61
N ASN A 401 -9.83 -14.31 -31.29
CA ASN A 401 -11.00 -15.14 -31.01
C ASN A 401 -10.90 -15.90 -29.68
N ASN A 402 -9.70 -16.08 -29.14
CA ASN A 402 -9.48 -16.82 -27.89
C ASN A 402 -10.04 -16.08 -26.66
N ARG A 403 -10.13 -14.74 -26.73
CA ARG A 403 -10.62 -13.92 -25.61
C ARG A 403 -12.04 -13.45 -25.86
N LYS A 404 -12.91 -13.58 -24.86
CA LYS A 404 -14.27 -13.04 -24.94
C LYS A 404 -14.76 -12.52 -23.60
N LEU A 405 -15.29 -11.30 -23.59
CA LEU A 405 -16.06 -10.79 -22.44
C LEU A 405 -17.41 -11.51 -22.42
N LEU A 406 -17.68 -12.26 -21.36
CA LEU A 406 -18.92 -13.02 -21.19
C LEU A 406 -20.00 -12.21 -20.48
N LYS A 407 -19.63 -11.48 -19.42
CA LYS A 407 -20.60 -10.74 -18.62
C LYS A 407 -19.93 -9.56 -17.91
N THR A 408 -20.69 -8.47 -17.79
CA THR A 408 -20.45 -7.40 -16.82
C THR A 408 -21.61 -7.40 -15.82
N ILE A 409 -21.30 -7.53 -14.54
CA ILE A 409 -22.28 -7.57 -13.44
C ILE A 409 -22.16 -6.26 -12.68
N LEU A 410 -23.25 -5.49 -12.63
CA LEU A 410 -23.36 -4.28 -11.84
C LEU A 410 -23.87 -4.61 -10.43
N VAL A 411 -23.03 -4.37 -9.42
CA VAL A 411 -23.37 -4.54 -8.01
C VAL A 411 -24.14 -3.29 -7.55
N LYS A 412 -25.46 -3.44 -7.33
CA LYS A 412 -26.27 -2.33 -6.81
C LYS A 412 -25.79 -1.89 -5.42
N GLY A 413 -25.78 -0.60 -5.15
CA GLY A 413 -25.38 -0.02 -3.85
C GLY A 413 -24.63 1.29 -4.05
N GLU A 414 -24.41 2.02 -2.96
CA GLU A 414 -23.63 3.26 -3.00
C GLU A 414 -22.14 2.99 -2.95
N SER A 415 -21.67 1.95 -2.23
CA SER A 415 -20.25 1.65 -2.01
C SER A 415 -19.59 0.87 -3.16
N ASN A 416 -18.31 1.15 -3.40
CA ASN A 416 -17.48 0.39 -4.33
C ASN A 416 -17.17 -1.03 -3.80
N ILE A 417 -16.86 -1.94 -4.72
CA ILE A 417 -16.49 -3.33 -4.45
C ILE A 417 -15.12 -3.36 -3.76
N THR A 418 -15.06 -4.04 -2.62
CA THR A 418 -13.82 -4.23 -1.85
C THR A 418 -13.08 -5.48 -2.29
N SER A 419 -13.81 -6.59 -2.51
CA SER A 419 -13.25 -7.89 -2.84
C SER A 419 -14.28 -8.75 -3.57
N ALA A 420 -13.83 -9.62 -4.47
CA ALA A 420 -14.66 -10.65 -5.08
C ALA A 420 -13.90 -11.98 -5.16
N ALA A 421 -14.64 -13.09 -5.14
CA ALA A 421 -14.10 -14.44 -5.21
C ALA A 421 -15.04 -15.33 -6.03
N ILE A 422 -14.47 -16.23 -6.82
CA ILE A 422 -15.19 -17.20 -7.65
C ILE A 422 -14.67 -18.61 -7.36
N THR A 423 -15.54 -19.62 -7.44
CA THR A 423 -15.15 -21.02 -7.32
C THR A 423 -14.38 -21.50 -8.53
N ALA A 424 -13.57 -22.56 -8.37
CA ALA A 424 -12.69 -23.05 -9.43
C ALA A 424 -13.43 -23.51 -10.70
N ASP A 425 -14.66 -24.01 -10.53
CA ASP A 425 -15.60 -24.42 -11.57
C ASP A 425 -16.32 -23.25 -12.27
N GLY A 426 -16.19 -22.01 -11.75
CA GLY A 426 -16.83 -20.81 -12.29
C GLY A 426 -18.32 -20.66 -11.94
N SER A 427 -18.90 -21.58 -11.18
CA SER A 427 -20.35 -21.62 -10.93
C SER A 427 -20.82 -20.63 -9.85
N PHE A 428 -19.99 -20.31 -8.86
CA PHE A 428 -20.40 -19.49 -7.73
C PHE A 428 -19.47 -18.29 -7.54
N LEU A 429 -20.03 -17.09 -7.58
CA LEU A 429 -19.34 -15.82 -7.45
C LEU A 429 -19.88 -15.07 -6.24
N VAL A 430 -18.99 -14.54 -5.41
CA VAL A 430 -19.35 -13.68 -4.27
C VAL A 430 -18.57 -12.38 -4.36
N ALA A 431 -19.26 -11.26 -4.14
CA ALA A 431 -18.70 -9.93 -4.13
C ALA A 431 -19.07 -9.21 -2.83
N ALA A 432 -18.09 -8.57 -2.22
CA ALA A 432 -18.24 -7.76 -1.03
C ALA A 432 -18.09 -6.28 -1.36
N THR A 433 -18.87 -5.46 -0.67
CA THR A 433 -18.70 -4.01 -0.60
C THR A 433 -18.49 -3.60 0.86
N GLY A 434 -18.24 -2.32 1.08
CA GLY A 434 -18.19 -1.75 2.42
C GLY A 434 -19.50 -1.90 3.20
N THR A 435 -20.64 -2.11 2.54
CA THR A 435 -21.96 -2.18 3.19
C THR A 435 -22.58 -3.58 3.13
N ASP A 436 -22.40 -4.31 2.04
CA ASP A 436 -23.14 -5.55 1.77
C ASP A 436 -22.25 -6.63 1.19
N VAL A 437 -22.72 -7.87 1.23
CA VAL A 437 -22.15 -9.00 0.46
C VAL A 437 -23.23 -9.54 -0.44
N LYS A 438 -22.90 -9.75 -1.73
CA LYS A 438 -23.80 -10.30 -2.74
C LYS A 438 -23.21 -11.57 -3.31
N ALA A 439 -24.06 -12.57 -3.49
CA ALA A 439 -23.69 -13.85 -4.06
C ALA A 439 -24.50 -14.10 -5.34
N PHE A 440 -23.85 -14.72 -6.31
CA PHE A 440 -24.39 -15.00 -7.63
C PHE A 440 -24.07 -16.44 -8.04
N HIS A 441 -25.06 -17.13 -8.58
CA HIS A 441 -24.90 -18.41 -9.25
C HIS A 441 -24.82 -18.16 -10.77
N LEU A 442 -23.69 -18.53 -11.36
CA LEU A 442 -23.43 -18.51 -12.79
C LEU A 442 -23.63 -19.92 -13.35
N GLN A 443 -24.77 -20.13 -14.00
CA GLN A 443 -25.03 -21.38 -14.71
C GLN A 443 -24.42 -21.30 -16.10
N HIS A 444 -23.43 -22.15 -16.37
CA HIS A 444 -22.78 -22.22 -17.66
C HIS A 444 -22.31 -23.64 -17.99
N GLN A 445 -22.38 -24.03 -19.27
CA GLN A 445 -21.75 -25.24 -19.78
C GLN A 445 -20.81 -24.84 -20.91
N ASN A 446 -19.51 -24.72 -20.60
CA ASN A 446 -18.47 -24.26 -21.53
C ASN A 446 -18.92 -23.11 -22.46
N PRO A 447 -19.25 -21.93 -21.89
CA PRO A 447 -19.93 -20.86 -22.63
C PRO A 447 -19.05 -20.36 -23.78
N THR A 448 -19.63 -20.15 -24.97
CA THR A 448 -18.93 -19.56 -26.12
C THR A 448 -19.46 -18.17 -26.45
N LYS A 449 -20.67 -17.85 -26.00
CA LYS A 449 -21.34 -16.55 -26.16
C LYS A 449 -21.82 -16.00 -24.80
N PRO A 450 -22.00 -14.68 -24.68
CA PRO A 450 -22.56 -14.05 -23.48
C PRO A 450 -23.95 -14.57 -23.08
N SER A 451 -24.73 -15.04 -24.06
CA SER A 451 -26.05 -15.66 -23.87
C SER A 451 -26.01 -16.97 -23.10
N ASP A 452 -24.86 -17.65 -23.11
CA ASP A 452 -24.72 -19.01 -22.58
C ASP A 452 -24.53 -19.00 -21.05
N VAL A 453 -24.33 -17.82 -20.46
CA VAL A 453 -24.17 -17.63 -19.01
C VAL A 453 -25.46 -17.05 -18.44
N LYS A 454 -26.20 -17.87 -17.70
CA LYS A 454 -27.36 -17.43 -16.91
C LYS A 454 -26.89 -17.01 -15.52
N LEU A 455 -27.40 -15.87 -15.05
CA LEU A 455 -27.06 -15.30 -13.75
C LEU A 455 -28.28 -15.34 -12.84
N ALA A 456 -28.16 -15.99 -11.68
CA ALA A 456 -29.17 -15.98 -10.63
C ALA A 456 -28.57 -15.38 -9.35
N SER A 457 -29.31 -14.51 -8.66
CA SER A 457 -28.89 -13.99 -7.36
C SER A 457 -29.15 -15.03 -6.27
N VAL A 458 -28.17 -15.24 -5.39
CA VAL A 458 -28.30 -16.14 -4.24
C VAL A 458 -28.63 -15.31 -3.00
N ALA A 459 -29.59 -15.79 -2.19
CA ALA A 459 -29.95 -15.14 -0.94
C ALA A 459 -28.79 -15.23 0.06
N VAL A 460 -28.37 -14.07 0.59
CA VAL A 460 -27.28 -13.96 1.57
C VAL A 460 -27.87 -13.69 2.96
N PRO A 461 -27.43 -14.40 4.01
CA PRO A 461 -27.89 -14.16 5.38
C PRO A 461 -27.68 -12.71 5.83
N LYS A 462 -28.62 -12.18 6.63
CA LYS A 462 -28.58 -10.80 7.15
C LYS A 462 -27.29 -10.48 7.92
N THR A 463 -26.61 -11.45 8.50
CA THR A 463 -25.35 -11.21 9.22
C THR A 463 -24.24 -10.62 8.31
N PHE A 464 -24.28 -10.90 7.00
CA PHE A 464 -23.39 -10.29 6.02
C PHE A 464 -23.83 -8.89 5.54
N SER A 465 -24.98 -8.37 6.01
CA SER A 465 -25.46 -7.01 5.68
C SER A 465 -24.61 -5.90 6.28
N ASN A 466 -23.55 -6.27 6.99
CA ASN A 466 -22.55 -5.34 7.44
C ASN A 466 -21.37 -5.27 6.47
N GLY A 467 -21.37 -5.94 5.31
CA GLY A 467 -20.29 -5.89 4.32
C GLY A 467 -19.00 -6.58 4.75
N ALA A 468 -17.98 -6.55 3.89
CA ALA A 468 -16.67 -7.16 4.17
C ALA A 468 -15.55 -6.41 3.44
N SER A 469 -14.35 -6.36 4.04
CA SER A 469 -13.15 -5.79 3.40
C SER A 469 -12.46 -6.79 2.48
N LYS A 470 -12.50 -8.09 2.82
CA LYS A 470 -11.94 -9.18 2.02
C LYS A 470 -12.83 -10.39 2.09
N ILE A 471 -12.97 -11.10 0.97
CA ILE A 471 -13.74 -12.34 0.87
C ILE A 471 -12.99 -13.36 0.02
N ILE A 472 -12.94 -14.61 0.49
CA ILE A 472 -12.38 -15.74 -0.24
C ILE A 472 -13.31 -16.94 -0.16
N LEU A 473 -13.22 -17.80 -1.16
CA LEU A 473 -13.96 -19.07 -1.22
C LEU A 473 -12.98 -20.21 -1.00
N SER A 474 -13.46 -21.27 -0.35
CA SER A 474 -12.68 -22.49 -0.21
C SER A 474 -12.48 -23.17 -1.57
N PRO A 475 -11.36 -23.89 -1.82
CA PRO A 475 -11.11 -24.52 -3.11
C PRO A 475 -12.23 -25.45 -3.59
N ASN A 476 -12.85 -26.20 -2.68
CA ASN A 476 -14.01 -27.05 -2.94
C ASN A 476 -15.36 -26.31 -3.07
N GLY A 477 -15.39 -25.00 -2.81
CA GLY A 477 -16.60 -24.16 -2.87
C GLY A 477 -17.60 -24.35 -1.72
N SER A 478 -17.25 -25.11 -0.67
CA SER A 478 -18.13 -25.42 0.47
C SER A 478 -18.15 -24.35 1.57
N TYR A 479 -17.16 -23.44 1.62
CA TYR A 479 -17.07 -22.41 2.64
C TYR A 479 -16.75 -21.03 2.05
N ILE A 480 -17.31 -20.00 2.68
CA ILE A 480 -17.00 -18.59 2.45
C ILE A 480 -16.31 -18.06 3.71
N ALA A 481 -15.11 -17.49 3.58
CA ALA A 481 -14.49 -16.71 4.65
C ALA A 481 -14.51 -15.23 4.29
N ALA A 482 -14.97 -14.39 5.21
CA ALA A 482 -15.05 -12.95 5.04
C ALA A 482 -14.46 -12.20 6.23
N VAL A 483 -13.78 -11.09 5.95
CA VAL A 483 -13.32 -10.15 6.98
C VAL A 483 -14.32 -9.01 7.09
N GLN A 484 -15.00 -8.91 8.22
CA GLN A 484 -15.92 -7.83 8.52
C GLN A 484 -15.22 -6.78 9.40
N LYS A 485 -15.44 -5.48 9.11
CA LYS A 485 -14.86 -4.36 9.88
C LYS A 485 -13.34 -4.47 10.09
N GLY A 486 -12.62 -4.97 9.08
CA GLY A 486 -11.16 -5.10 9.10
C GLY A 486 -10.58 -6.21 9.99
N SER A 487 -11.23 -6.58 11.09
CA SER A 487 -10.63 -7.45 12.12
C SER A 487 -11.39 -8.73 12.45
N LYS A 488 -12.71 -8.78 12.18
CA LYS A 488 -13.57 -9.92 12.52
C LYS A 488 -13.63 -10.92 11.38
N VAL A 489 -13.34 -12.20 11.65
CA VAL A 489 -13.42 -13.27 10.65
C VAL A 489 -14.76 -14.00 10.78
N LEU A 490 -15.50 -14.05 9.68
CA LEU A 490 -16.74 -14.79 9.52
C LEU A 490 -16.53 -15.98 8.59
N ILE A 491 -17.10 -17.13 8.93
CA ILE A 491 -17.14 -18.29 8.05
C ILE A 491 -18.59 -18.74 7.86
N ALA A 492 -19.02 -18.95 6.61
CA ALA A 492 -20.31 -19.52 6.27
C ALA A 492 -20.14 -20.80 5.45
N LYS A 493 -20.97 -21.81 5.72
CA LYS A 493 -21.06 -23.02 4.91
C LYS A 493 -21.98 -22.77 3.72
N VAL A 494 -21.58 -23.23 2.56
CA VAL A 494 -22.33 -23.19 1.30
C VAL A 494 -22.83 -24.60 1.03
N ILE A 495 -24.15 -24.75 0.92
CA ILE A 495 -24.79 -26.01 0.57
C ILE A 495 -25.26 -25.89 -0.87
N ARG A 496 -24.82 -26.84 -1.70
CA ARG A 496 -25.26 -27.01 -3.08
C ARG A 496 -26.24 -28.18 -3.07
N SER A 497 -27.48 -27.94 -3.50
CA SER A 497 -28.48 -29.00 -3.67
C SER A 497 -28.42 -29.52 -5.10
N ASP A 498 -28.21 -30.83 -5.24
CA ASP A 498 -28.08 -31.50 -6.54
C ASP A 498 -29.41 -31.53 -7.32
N ASP A 499 -30.55 -31.55 -6.63
CA ASP A 499 -31.87 -31.71 -7.25
C ASP A 499 -32.38 -30.44 -7.94
N ASP A 500 -32.14 -29.26 -7.36
CA ASP A 500 -32.64 -27.97 -7.88
C ASP A 500 -31.54 -27.05 -8.44
N ASN A 501 -30.27 -27.48 -8.41
CA ASN A 501 -29.10 -26.65 -8.74
C ASN A 501 -29.15 -25.29 -8.00
N THR A 502 -29.63 -25.32 -6.75
CA THR A 502 -29.73 -24.15 -5.88
C THR A 502 -28.57 -24.11 -4.92
N ILE A 503 -28.11 -22.89 -4.63
CA ILE A 503 -27.04 -22.65 -3.67
C ILE A 503 -27.66 -21.93 -2.49
N THR A 504 -27.50 -22.48 -1.29
CA THR A 504 -27.92 -21.85 -0.05
C THR A 504 -26.72 -21.59 0.84
N ILE A 505 -26.74 -20.45 1.54
CA ILE A 505 -25.65 -20.03 2.43
C ILE A 505 -26.19 -20.11 3.85
N GLN A 506 -25.57 -20.96 4.68
CA GLN A 506 -25.93 -21.05 6.09
C GLN A 506 -25.54 -19.78 6.86
N LYS A 507 -26.15 -19.59 8.03
CA LYS A 507 -25.84 -18.46 8.92
C LYS A 507 -24.33 -18.46 9.24
N PRO A 508 -23.60 -17.35 8.98
CA PRO A 508 -22.17 -17.29 9.24
C PRO A 508 -21.88 -17.39 10.74
N ARG A 509 -20.79 -18.05 11.08
CA ARG A 509 -20.23 -18.12 12.44
C ARG A 509 -19.01 -17.21 12.53
N VAL A 510 -18.91 -16.46 13.62
CA VAL A 510 -17.72 -15.66 13.94
C VAL A 510 -16.68 -16.60 14.54
N VAL A 511 -15.47 -16.59 13.98
CA VAL A 511 -14.37 -17.37 14.56
C VAL A 511 -13.45 -16.43 15.35
N ARG A 512 -13.27 -16.72 16.63
CA ARG A 512 -12.47 -15.88 17.53
C ARG A 512 -10.98 -16.00 17.20
N ARG A 513 -10.30 -14.86 17.17
CA ARG A 513 -8.84 -14.75 16.99
C ARG A 513 -8.12 -15.01 18.31
N LEU A 514 -6.80 -15.16 18.25
CA LEU A 514 -5.98 -15.10 19.47
C LEU A 514 -6.06 -13.71 20.11
N ASP A 515 -6.42 -13.68 21.39
CA ASP A 515 -6.23 -12.51 22.23
C ASP A 515 -4.73 -12.35 22.49
N ARG A 516 -4.10 -11.52 21.69
CA ARG A 516 -2.69 -11.17 21.86
C ARG A 516 -2.63 -10.00 22.83
N LYS A 517 -2.01 -10.20 24.01
CA LYS A 517 -1.67 -9.12 24.95
C LYS A 517 -0.65 -8.20 24.28
N THR A 518 -1.12 -7.21 23.51
CA THR A 518 -0.29 -6.04 23.20
C THR A 518 -0.05 -5.35 24.53
N SER A 519 1.21 -5.25 24.96
CA SER A 519 1.59 -4.64 26.25
C SER A 519 0.74 -3.39 26.50
N LYS A 520 -0.02 -3.38 27.61
CA LYS A 520 -0.77 -2.20 28.07
C LYS A 520 0.15 -0.97 28.28
N GLN A 521 1.48 -1.16 28.29
CA GLN A 521 2.50 -0.12 28.40
C GLN A 521 3.17 0.28 27.07
N GLN A 522 2.88 -0.42 25.97
CA GLN A 522 3.16 0.07 24.62
C GLN A 522 1.84 0.13 23.85
N PRO A 523 1.00 1.15 24.09
CA PRO A 523 0.08 1.58 23.06
C PRO A 523 0.91 1.78 21.79
N GLN A 524 0.60 1.03 20.73
CA GLN A 524 1.18 1.32 19.43
C GLN A 524 0.75 2.74 19.11
N ALA A 525 1.71 3.67 19.19
CA ALA A 525 1.43 5.08 19.01
C ALA A 525 0.63 5.27 17.71
N GLY A 526 -0.49 5.98 17.80
CA GLY A 526 -1.06 6.71 16.68
C GLY A 526 -2.36 6.20 16.06
N LEU A 527 -2.61 4.90 15.82
CA LEU A 527 -3.75 4.48 14.96
C LEU A 527 -4.76 3.51 15.59
N GLY A 528 -4.66 3.26 16.91
CA GLY A 528 -5.59 2.36 17.60
C GLY A 528 -5.49 0.91 17.11
N ASN A 529 -6.62 0.23 16.92
CA ASN A 529 -6.67 -1.16 16.46
C ASN A 529 -6.52 -1.32 14.95
N TYR A 530 -6.28 -0.24 14.21
CA TYR A 530 -6.08 -0.28 12.76
C TYR A 530 -4.99 -1.28 12.36
N GLU A 531 -3.91 -1.42 13.14
CA GLU A 531 -2.83 -2.34 12.82
C GLU A 531 -3.23 -3.83 12.93
N ARG A 532 -4.35 -4.14 13.61
CA ARG A 532 -4.92 -5.50 13.66
C ARG A 532 -5.80 -5.82 12.45
N THR A 533 -5.90 -4.92 11.47
CA THR A 533 -6.61 -5.15 10.21
C THR A 533 -6.00 -6.34 9.45
N ILE A 534 -6.84 -7.29 9.07
CA ILE A 534 -6.48 -8.49 8.33
C ILE A 534 -6.31 -8.11 6.85
N THR A 535 -5.09 -8.31 6.35
CA THR A 535 -4.76 -8.06 4.94
C THR A 535 -4.84 -9.33 4.10
N GLN A 536 -4.53 -10.49 4.69
CA GLN A 536 -4.48 -11.77 3.99
C GLN A 536 -5.37 -12.83 4.63
N LEU A 537 -6.03 -13.61 3.78
CA LEU A 537 -6.78 -14.79 4.13
C LEU A 537 -6.39 -15.89 3.13
N ALA A 538 -6.22 -17.12 3.59
CA ALA A 538 -5.92 -18.27 2.74
C ALA A 538 -6.57 -19.55 3.30
N PHE A 539 -7.22 -20.33 2.44
CA PHE A 539 -7.68 -21.68 2.75
C PHE A 539 -6.60 -22.71 2.36
N SER A 540 -6.57 -23.84 3.06
CA SER A 540 -5.82 -25.01 2.61
C SER A 540 -6.43 -25.61 1.33
N PRO A 541 -5.67 -26.40 0.55
CA PRO A 541 -6.15 -26.99 -0.70
C PRO A 541 -7.37 -27.89 -0.53
N ASP A 542 -7.46 -28.56 0.62
CA ASP A 542 -8.54 -29.48 1.00
C ASP A 542 -9.68 -28.78 1.78
N SER A 543 -9.60 -27.46 1.96
CA SER A 543 -10.56 -26.64 2.69
C SER A 543 -10.71 -26.97 4.19
N ARG A 544 -9.79 -27.72 4.80
CA ARG A 544 -9.84 -28.09 6.23
C ARG A 544 -9.14 -27.12 7.16
N MET A 545 -8.36 -26.17 6.63
CA MET A 545 -7.64 -25.17 7.40
C MET A 545 -7.83 -23.77 6.81
N LEU A 546 -7.88 -22.77 7.68
CA LEU A 546 -7.95 -21.35 7.31
C LEU A 546 -6.84 -20.60 8.06
N ALA A 547 -6.14 -19.72 7.35
CA ALA A 547 -5.15 -18.82 7.92
C ALA A 547 -5.53 -17.35 7.62
N ALA A 548 -5.34 -16.47 8.60
CA ALA A 548 -5.47 -15.03 8.46
C ALA A 548 -4.19 -14.34 8.94
N ALA A 549 -3.80 -13.24 8.28
CA ALA A 549 -2.68 -12.42 8.74
C ALA A 549 -3.03 -10.93 8.75
N ASP A 550 -2.52 -10.23 9.77
CA ASP A 550 -2.76 -8.79 9.98
C ASP A 550 -1.54 -7.90 9.67
N LEU A 551 -1.74 -6.58 9.66
CA LEU A 551 -0.67 -5.60 9.40
C LEU A 551 0.46 -5.66 10.43
N THR A 552 0.16 -5.99 11.70
CA THR A 552 1.23 -6.14 12.72
C THR A 552 2.13 -7.35 12.50
N GLY A 553 1.72 -8.29 11.66
CA GLY A 553 2.46 -9.51 11.34
C GLY A 553 2.05 -10.74 12.15
N TYR A 554 0.91 -10.73 12.86
CA TYR A 554 0.38 -11.93 13.47
C TYR A 554 -0.31 -12.80 12.42
N ILE A 555 -0.18 -14.12 12.58
CA ILE A 555 -0.90 -15.13 11.82
C ILE A 555 -1.82 -15.87 12.80
N ASP A 556 -3.10 -15.92 12.48
CA ASP A 556 -4.12 -16.72 13.17
C ASP A 556 -4.51 -17.90 12.26
N THR A 557 -4.68 -19.10 12.83
CA THR A 557 -5.04 -20.30 12.07
C THR A 557 -6.17 -21.07 12.74
N TRP A 558 -7.08 -21.62 11.93
CA TRP A 558 -8.22 -22.42 12.36
C TRP A 558 -8.28 -23.73 11.57
N VAL A 559 -8.76 -24.80 12.21
CA VAL A 559 -8.92 -26.14 11.63
C VAL A 559 -10.38 -26.58 11.72
N LEU A 560 -10.82 -27.36 10.76
CA LEU A 560 -12.14 -27.98 10.75
C LEU A 560 -12.06 -29.29 11.55
N GLY A 561 -12.84 -29.40 12.64
CA GLY A 561 -12.81 -30.57 13.52
C GLY A 561 -14.09 -30.75 14.34
N ASN A 562 -14.19 -31.89 15.02
CA ASN A 562 -15.30 -32.17 15.92
C ASN A 562 -15.04 -31.50 17.28
N PRO A 563 -16.05 -30.87 17.91
CA PRO A 563 -15.90 -30.22 19.22
C PRO A 563 -15.47 -31.17 20.35
N GLN A 564 -15.62 -32.49 20.19
CA GLN A 564 -15.28 -33.49 21.20
C GLN A 564 -13.78 -33.86 21.25
N ASP A 565 -12.99 -33.49 20.24
CA ASP A 565 -11.54 -33.79 20.20
C ASP A 565 -10.69 -32.78 21.01
N THR A 566 -11.29 -31.74 21.60
CA THR A 566 -10.61 -30.79 22.49
C THR A 566 -10.76 -31.20 23.96
N THR A 567 -10.19 -32.33 24.35
CA THR A 567 -9.97 -32.67 25.77
C THR A 567 -8.49 -32.98 26.00
N SER A 568 -7.70 -31.94 26.27
CA SER A 568 -6.53 -31.95 27.15
C SER A 568 -5.93 -30.55 27.19
N ASP A 569 -5.64 -30.10 28.41
CA ASP A 569 -4.92 -28.88 28.81
C ASP A 569 -5.79 -27.61 28.94
N GLU A 570 -6.71 -27.66 29.90
CA GLU A 570 -7.02 -26.49 30.73
C GLU A 570 -5.87 -26.29 31.72
N ASP A 571 -5.32 -25.07 31.77
CA ASP A 571 -4.92 -24.43 33.02
C ASP A 571 -5.02 -22.90 32.84
N ASP A 572 -5.83 -22.32 33.73
CA ASP A 572 -5.89 -20.94 34.22
C ASP A 572 -6.19 -19.75 33.28
N ASP A 573 -7.42 -19.23 33.40
CA ASP A 573 -7.64 -17.88 33.96
C ASP A 573 -9.15 -17.68 34.25
N GLU A 574 -9.57 -17.98 35.49
CA GLU A 574 -10.78 -17.39 36.07
C GLU A 574 -10.48 -15.93 36.51
N ALA A 575 -11.19 -14.97 35.94
CA ALA A 575 -11.63 -13.77 36.65
C ALA A 575 -12.83 -13.14 35.93
N ALA A 576 -13.92 -13.02 36.69
CA ALA A 576 -15.27 -12.68 36.26
C ALA A 576 -15.45 -11.27 35.67
N SER A 577 -16.43 -11.16 34.77
CA SER A 577 -17.56 -10.25 35.02
C SER A 577 -18.80 -10.77 34.29
N SER A 578 -19.79 -11.15 35.09
CA SER A 578 -21.17 -11.40 34.68
C SER A 578 -21.78 -10.17 34.04
N ASP A 579 -22.30 -10.32 32.82
CA ASP A 579 -23.54 -9.64 32.44
C ASP A 579 -24.38 -10.65 31.66
N SER A 580 -25.47 -11.06 32.31
CA SER A 580 -26.54 -11.82 31.72
C SER A 580 -27.32 -10.92 30.78
N ASP A 581 -27.52 -11.37 29.55
CA ASP A 581 -28.79 -11.17 28.85
C ASP A 581 -29.00 -12.39 27.93
N SER A 582 -29.68 -13.37 28.51
CA SER A 582 -30.25 -14.52 27.83
C SER A 582 -31.59 -14.10 27.21
N GLU A 583 -31.68 -14.08 25.89
CA GLU A 583 -32.93 -14.38 25.21
C GLU A 583 -32.76 -15.68 24.43
N ASP A 584 -33.46 -16.69 24.95
CA ASP A 584 -33.67 -18.00 24.37
C ASP A 584 -34.26 -17.89 22.96
N SER A 585 -33.63 -18.55 22.00
CA SER A 585 -34.35 -19.10 20.85
C SER A 585 -33.92 -20.55 20.68
N SER A 586 -34.73 -21.44 21.26
CA SER A 586 -34.75 -22.87 20.97
C SER A 586 -35.00 -23.09 19.48
N ASN A 587 -33.99 -23.57 18.76
CA ASN A 587 -34.20 -24.28 17.49
C ASN A 587 -33.65 -25.69 17.67
N GLU A 588 -34.58 -26.62 17.89
CA GLU A 588 -34.44 -28.00 17.47
C GLU A 588 -34.35 -28.03 15.92
N ASP A 589 -33.67 -29.06 15.42
CA ASP A 589 -33.40 -29.40 14.01
C ASP A 589 -32.20 -28.72 13.30
N ASP A 590 -31.05 -29.38 13.37
CA ASP A 590 -30.39 -29.90 12.16
C ASP A 590 -29.31 -30.95 12.51
N THR A 591 -29.72 -32.22 12.57
CA THR A 591 -28.85 -33.39 12.71
C THR A 591 -28.22 -33.74 11.36
N SER A 592 -27.29 -32.91 10.84
CA SER A 592 -26.30 -33.33 9.83
C SER A 592 -25.20 -32.29 9.55
N SER A 593 -24.32 -32.02 10.51
CA SER A 593 -22.86 -31.92 10.27
C SER A 593 -22.14 -31.60 11.57
N THR A 594 -21.43 -32.60 12.11
CA THR A 594 -20.68 -32.53 13.36
C THR A 594 -19.38 -31.71 13.28
N GLU A 595 -19.00 -31.24 12.08
CA GLU A 595 -17.75 -30.51 11.85
C GLU A 595 -17.92 -29.00 12.05
N SER A 596 -17.09 -28.43 12.92
CA SER A 596 -17.07 -26.99 13.22
C SER A 596 -15.67 -26.42 13.10
N TRP A 597 -15.58 -25.13 12.79
CA TRP A 597 -14.31 -24.42 12.75
C TRP A 597 -13.84 -24.15 14.17
N ILE A 598 -12.75 -24.80 14.56
CA ILE A 598 -12.09 -24.62 15.85
C ILE A 598 -10.74 -23.93 15.67
N ARG A 599 -10.28 -23.26 16.71
CA ARG A 599 -8.95 -22.65 16.73
C ARG A 599 -7.91 -23.76 16.73
N ASN A 600 -6.86 -23.59 15.92
CA ASN A 600 -5.73 -24.52 15.96
C ASN A 600 -5.07 -24.44 17.36
N PRO A 601 -4.97 -25.55 18.11
CA PRO A 601 -4.36 -25.57 19.44
C PRO A 601 -2.94 -24.99 19.45
N ARG A 602 -2.18 -25.22 18.37
CA ARG A 602 -0.80 -24.75 18.22
C ARG A 602 -0.67 -23.38 17.55
N ALA A 603 -1.77 -22.67 17.31
CA ALA A 603 -1.73 -21.33 16.68
C ALA A 603 -0.93 -20.30 17.52
N ALA A 604 -0.83 -20.49 18.84
CA ALA A 604 -0.04 -19.61 19.69
C ALA A 604 1.47 -19.72 19.42
N LEU A 605 1.95 -20.87 18.95
CA LEU A 605 3.37 -21.14 18.66
C LEU A 605 3.85 -20.45 17.38
N ILE A 606 2.94 -20.04 16.49
CA ILE A 606 3.30 -19.30 15.28
C ILE A 606 3.74 -17.89 15.70
N PRO A 607 5.00 -17.50 15.41
CA PRO A 607 5.55 -16.23 15.89
C PRO A 607 4.99 -15.05 15.11
N ARG A 608 5.10 -13.85 15.72
CA ARG A 608 4.88 -12.59 15.01
C ARG A 608 5.96 -12.40 13.94
N LEU A 609 5.55 -12.07 12.73
CA LEU A 609 6.47 -11.74 11.64
C LEU A 609 7.18 -10.39 11.91
N PRO A 610 8.45 -10.24 11.48
CA PRO A 610 9.21 -9.01 11.69
C PRO A 610 8.70 -7.80 10.90
N ALA A 611 7.88 -8.05 9.88
CA ALA A 611 7.29 -7.03 9.02
C ALA A 611 5.93 -7.51 8.49
N PRO A 612 5.04 -6.59 8.05
CA PRO A 612 3.72 -6.94 7.54
C PRO A 612 3.77 -7.96 6.39
N PRO A 613 2.96 -9.04 6.42
CA PRO A 613 2.85 -10.00 5.34
C PRO A 613 2.09 -9.40 4.15
N VAL A 614 2.73 -9.40 2.99
CA VAL A 614 2.13 -8.96 1.72
C VAL A 614 1.47 -10.10 0.96
N VAL A 615 1.92 -11.34 1.16
CA VAL A 615 1.34 -12.55 0.56
C VAL A 615 1.31 -13.66 1.60
N LEU A 616 0.21 -14.42 1.63
CA LEU A 616 0.01 -15.60 2.45
C LEU A 616 -0.68 -16.67 1.59
N SER A 617 -0.14 -17.88 1.51
CA SER A 617 -0.70 -18.95 0.69
C SER A 617 -0.28 -20.33 1.20
N PHE A 618 -1.22 -21.27 1.20
CA PHE A 618 -0.92 -22.69 1.42
C PHE A 618 -0.39 -23.31 0.13
N SER A 619 0.55 -24.25 0.27
CA SER A 619 0.98 -25.17 -0.79
C SER A 619 -0.18 -26.00 -1.30
N ASP A 620 -0.23 -26.26 -2.60
CA ASP A 620 -1.22 -27.14 -3.24
C ASP A 620 -1.06 -28.62 -2.80
N GLU A 621 0.15 -29.01 -2.38
CA GLU A 621 0.45 -30.34 -1.85
C GLU A 621 0.33 -30.39 -0.32
N THR A 622 -0.22 -31.49 0.19
CA THR A 622 -0.27 -31.80 1.63
C THR A 622 0.97 -32.59 2.06
N VAL A 623 1.41 -32.39 3.30
CA VAL A 623 2.59 -33.05 3.85
C VAL A 623 2.15 -34.19 4.76
N ALA A 624 2.64 -35.40 4.50
CA ALA A 624 2.42 -36.54 5.37
C ALA A 624 3.04 -36.27 6.75
N ALA A 625 2.33 -36.63 7.82
CA ALA A 625 2.78 -36.42 9.19
C ALA A 625 4.16 -37.09 9.41
N THR A 626 5.14 -36.34 9.91
CA THR A 626 6.42 -36.90 10.36
C THR A 626 6.23 -37.62 11.70
N ASP A 627 6.75 -38.85 11.81
CA ASP A 627 6.87 -39.72 12.99
C ASP A 627 5.96 -39.41 14.20
N GLY A 628 4.85 -40.14 14.30
CA GLY A 628 4.05 -40.29 15.53
C GLY A 628 2.86 -39.36 15.72
N ALA A 629 2.63 -38.38 14.83
CA ALA A 629 1.41 -37.57 14.84
C ALA A 629 0.33 -38.13 13.86
N PRO A 630 -0.94 -38.24 14.26
CA PRO A 630 -1.99 -38.86 13.44
C PRO A 630 -2.56 -37.96 12.32
N THR A 631 -2.05 -36.73 12.11
CA THR A 631 -2.66 -35.72 11.23
C THR A 631 -1.72 -35.19 10.14
N THR A 632 -2.22 -35.12 8.90
CA THR A 632 -1.56 -34.45 7.77
C THR A 632 -1.26 -32.98 8.10
N ASP A 633 -0.03 -32.53 7.83
CA ASP A 633 0.35 -31.11 8.00
C ASP A 633 0.33 -30.39 6.65
N TYR A 634 0.42 -29.07 6.70
CA TYR A 634 0.42 -28.20 5.53
C TYR A 634 1.71 -27.40 5.46
N THR A 635 1.98 -26.83 4.29
CA THR A 635 3.04 -25.82 4.14
C THR A 635 2.39 -24.47 3.88
N LEU A 636 2.45 -23.56 4.85
CA LEU A 636 1.95 -22.20 4.74
C LEU A 636 3.11 -21.24 4.47
N VAL A 637 3.13 -20.57 3.33
CA VAL A 637 4.16 -19.59 2.97
C VAL A 637 3.66 -18.17 3.21
N ALA A 638 4.47 -17.37 3.91
CA ALA A 638 4.29 -15.95 4.09
C ALA A 638 5.47 -15.17 3.50
N VAL A 639 5.15 -14.15 2.70
CA VAL A 639 6.14 -13.17 2.18
C VAL A 639 5.87 -11.82 2.84
N THR A 640 6.89 -11.22 3.43
CA THR A 640 6.79 -9.93 4.15
C THR A 640 7.26 -8.75 3.29
N THR A 641 6.93 -7.52 3.68
CA THR A 641 7.44 -6.30 3.02
C THR A 641 8.96 -6.18 3.04
N ALA A 642 9.62 -6.79 4.03
CA ALA A 642 11.08 -6.84 4.15
C ALA A 642 11.70 -8.05 3.43
N TRP A 643 10.96 -8.72 2.55
CA TRP A 643 11.43 -9.87 1.76
C TRP A 643 11.85 -11.10 2.58
N HIS A 644 11.33 -11.27 3.79
CA HIS A 644 11.36 -12.58 4.45
C HIS A 644 10.36 -13.51 3.75
N ILE A 645 10.84 -14.65 3.25
CA ILE A 645 10.05 -15.75 2.72
C ILE A 645 10.11 -16.86 3.77
N LEU A 646 9.02 -17.05 4.51
CA LEU A 646 8.95 -18.00 5.61
C LEU A 646 7.85 -19.02 5.32
N ALA A 647 8.20 -20.30 5.40
CA ALA A 647 7.27 -21.41 5.30
C ALA A 647 7.08 -22.07 6.68
N PHE A 648 5.83 -22.35 7.03
CA PHE A 648 5.41 -22.91 8.32
C PHE A 648 4.69 -24.24 8.12
N HIS A 649 4.87 -25.12 9.09
CA HIS A 649 4.02 -26.28 9.36
C HIS A 649 3.03 -25.89 10.46
N PRO A 650 1.82 -25.43 10.10
CA PRO A 650 0.95 -24.76 11.05
C PRO A 650 0.26 -25.75 12.01
N VAL A 651 0.08 -27.02 11.65
CA VAL A 651 -0.44 -28.04 12.57
C VAL A 651 0.64 -28.41 13.59
N ALA A 652 1.89 -28.58 13.16
CA ALA A 652 3.01 -28.76 14.07
C ALA A 652 3.32 -27.51 14.91
N GLY A 653 3.01 -26.31 14.41
CA GLY A 653 3.30 -25.03 15.04
C GLY A 653 4.76 -24.60 14.88
N SER A 654 5.44 -25.00 13.80
CA SER A 654 6.89 -24.76 13.63
C SER A 654 7.28 -24.29 12.22
N LEU A 655 8.45 -23.65 12.09
CA LEU A 655 9.02 -23.33 10.78
C LEU A 655 9.45 -24.61 10.06
N THR A 656 9.23 -24.68 8.75
CA THR A 656 9.72 -25.80 7.92
C THR A 656 11.24 -25.91 7.97
N SER A 657 11.76 -27.10 7.72
CA SER A 657 13.21 -27.36 7.68
C SER A 657 13.90 -26.46 6.65
N TRP A 658 13.27 -26.24 5.48
CA TRP A 658 13.74 -25.32 4.44
C TRP A 658 13.90 -23.88 4.96
N SER A 659 12.90 -23.33 5.65
CA SER A 659 12.96 -21.95 6.16
C SER A 659 14.06 -21.76 7.21
N ARG A 660 14.31 -22.79 8.01
CA ARG A 660 15.43 -22.78 8.99
C ARG A 660 16.78 -22.76 8.27
N ARG A 661 16.92 -23.50 7.16
CA ARG A 661 18.16 -23.56 6.39
C ARG A 661 18.37 -22.32 5.50
N ASN A 662 17.31 -21.64 5.07
CA ASN A 662 17.37 -20.55 4.09
C ASN A 662 16.94 -19.20 4.70
N PRO A 663 17.76 -18.57 5.57
CA PRO A 663 17.48 -17.22 6.06
C PRO A 663 17.61 -16.18 4.94
N ILE A 664 17.10 -14.96 5.20
CA ILE A 664 17.11 -13.84 4.24
C ILE A 664 18.51 -13.54 3.65
N SER A 665 19.58 -13.77 4.41
CA SER A 665 20.97 -13.57 3.95
C SER A 665 21.37 -14.49 2.79
N ARG A 666 20.73 -15.66 2.65
CA ARG A 666 20.95 -16.60 1.53
C ARG A 666 20.13 -16.26 0.28
N LEU A 667 19.19 -15.32 0.37
CA LEU A 667 18.45 -14.89 -0.81
C LEU A 667 19.37 -14.16 -1.81
N PRO A 668 19.18 -14.39 -3.12
CA PRO A 668 19.85 -13.64 -4.18
C PRO A 668 19.84 -12.13 -3.94
N ALA A 669 20.98 -11.47 -4.18
CA ALA A 669 21.10 -10.02 -3.99
C ALA A 669 20.09 -9.24 -4.85
N THR A 670 19.78 -9.73 -6.05
CA THR A 670 18.75 -9.17 -6.95
C THR A 670 17.39 -9.02 -6.28
N ILE A 671 16.98 -10.00 -5.47
CA ILE A 671 15.70 -9.97 -4.73
C ILE A 671 15.80 -9.01 -3.55
N ARG A 672 16.90 -9.09 -2.79
CA ARG A 672 17.13 -8.22 -1.62
C ARG A 672 17.18 -6.73 -1.99
N ASP A 673 17.65 -6.42 -3.19
CA ASP A 673 17.74 -5.05 -3.72
C ASP A 673 16.45 -4.61 -4.46
N THR A 674 15.48 -5.52 -4.62
CA THR A 674 14.18 -5.21 -5.23
C THR A 674 13.34 -4.40 -4.25
N ARG A 675 13.04 -3.15 -4.63
CA ARG A 675 12.23 -2.25 -3.80
C ARG A 675 10.72 -2.42 -3.98
N ASP A 676 10.30 -3.03 -5.09
CA ASP A 676 8.89 -3.30 -5.36
C ASP A 676 8.45 -4.51 -4.55
N LEU A 677 7.23 -4.45 -4.04
CA LEU A 677 6.69 -5.47 -3.14
C LEU A 677 6.05 -6.61 -3.94
N ALA A 678 6.05 -7.81 -3.35
CA ALA A 678 5.31 -8.95 -3.88
C ALA A 678 3.80 -8.68 -3.80
N LYS A 679 3.07 -8.92 -4.88
CA LYS A 679 1.60 -8.79 -4.96
C LYS A 679 0.88 -10.12 -4.81
N GLY A 680 1.49 -11.20 -5.26
CA GLY A 680 0.90 -12.53 -5.24
C GLY A 680 1.93 -13.64 -5.43
N LEU A 681 1.46 -14.87 -5.23
CA LEU A 681 2.23 -16.11 -5.34
C LEU A 681 1.40 -17.16 -6.08
N LEU A 682 2.04 -17.96 -6.92
CA LEU A 682 1.47 -19.13 -7.59
C LEU A 682 2.32 -20.36 -7.29
N TRP A 683 1.69 -21.52 -7.17
CA TRP A 683 2.34 -22.80 -6.93
C TRP A 683 2.49 -23.60 -8.22
N GLN A 684 3.58 -24.37 -8.30
CA GLN A 684 3.84 -25.36 -9.35
C GLN A 684 4.59 -26.54 -8.73
N GLY A 685 3.86 -27.42 -8.04
CA GLY A 685 4.45 -28.44 -7.17
C GLY A 685 5.32 -27.78 -6.09
N PRO A 686 6.60 -28.16 -5.92
CA PRO A 686 7.50 -27.56 -4.93
C PRO A 686 8.01 -26.15 -5.31
N ARG A 687 7.71 -25.67 -6.52
CA ARG A 687 8.15 -24.35 -6.99
C ARG A 687 7.11 -23.28 -6.69
N ILE A 688 7.59 -22.13 -6.22
CA ILE A 688 6.77 -20.94 -6.02
C ILE A 688 7.15 -19.86 -7.02
N TRP A 689 6.14 -19.25 -7.64
CA TRP A 689 6.27 -18.09 -8.52
C TRP A 689 5.73 -16.86 -7.80
N ILE A 690 6.61 -15.93 -7.43
CA ILE A 690 6.27 -14.68 -6.76
C ILE A 690 6.33 -13.55 -7.78
N TYR A 691 5.30 -12.73 -7.85
CA TYR A 691 5.28 -11.58 -8.75
C TYR A 691 5.00 -10.28 -8.00
N GLY A 692 5.60 -9.20 -8.49
CA GLY A 692 5.30 -7.82 -8.06
C GLY A 692 4.70 -7.03 -9.20
N VAL A 693 4.81 -5.69 -9.14
CA VAL A 693 4.38 -4.81 -10.23
C VAL A 693 5.32 -4.89 -11.44
N SER A 694 6.63 -5.08 -11.21
CA SER A 694 7.66 -4.97 -12.23
C SER A 694 8.51 -6.22 -12.42
N PHE A 695 8.26 -7.28 -11.64
CA PHE A 695 9.09 -8.47 -11.63
C PHE A 695 8.28 -9.76 -11.50
N LEU A 696 8.89 -10.85 -11.95
CA LEU A 696 8.46 -12.22 -11.74
C LEU A 696 9.67 -13.05 -11.30
N PHE A 697 9.51 -13.78 -10.20
CA PHE A 697 10.55 -14.56 -9.54
C PHE A 697 10.07 -15.99 -9.32
N MET A 698 10.92 -16.97 -9.57
CA MET A 698 10.67 -18.38 -9.27
C MET A 698 11.70 -18.91 -8.28
N LEU A 699 11.23 -19.65 -7.29
CA LEU A 699 12.06 -20.32 -6.29
C LEU A 699 11.60 -21.77 -6.14
N ASP A 700 12.55 -22.70 -6.08
CA ASP A 700 12.27 -24.11 -5.80
C ASP A 700 12.46 -24.38 -4.30
N LEU A 701 11.38 -24.71 -3.58
CA LEU A 701 11.43 -24.97 -2.14
C LEU A 701 11.96 -26.37 -1.80
N SER A 702 12.10 -27.26 -2.77
CA SER A 702 12.73 -28.57 -2.56
C SER A 702 14.25 -28.48 -2.41
N GLN A 703 14.85 -27.37 -2.82
CA GLN A 703 16.30 -27.17 -2.84
C GLN A 703 16.73 -26.01 -1.95
N ASP A 704 17.92 -26.14 -1.35
CA ASP A 704 18.52 -25.07 -0.56
C ASP A 704 19.26 -24.06 -1.45
N LEU A 705 19.25 -22.80 -1.00
CA LEU A 705 19.97 -21.71 -1.65
C LEU A 705 21.48 -21.78 -1.35
N GLY A 706 22.29 -21.40 -2.33
CA GLY A 706 23.74 -21.35 -2.18
C GLY A 706 24.18 -20.34 -1.10
N ILE A 707 25.28 -20.62 -0.42
CA ILE A 707 25.91 -19.66 0.48
C ILE A 707 26.52 -18.55 -0.39
N PRO A 708 26.22 -17.26 -0.15
CA PRO A 708 26.88 -16.17 -0.86
C PRO A 708 28.37 -16.17 -0.50
N SER A 709 29.24 -16.76 -1.33
CA SER A 709 30.67 -16.59 -1.17
C SER A 709 31.02 -15.14 -1.58
N GLY A 710 31.89 -14.49 -0.80
CA GLY A 710 32.35 -13.11 -1.07
C GLY A 710 33.20 -12.97 -2.35
N SER A 711 33.35 -14.03 -3.15
CA SER A 711 34.02 -14.02 -4.45
C SER A 711 33.03 -13.65 -5.55
N ALA A 712 33.35 -12.57 -6.25
CA ALA A 712 32.53 -11.88 -7.23
C ALA A 712 32.32 -12.60 -8.58
N ASP A 713 32.09 -13.91 -8.59
CA ASP A 713 31.80 -14.68 -9.81
C ASP A 713 30.44 -15.38 -9.68
N GLN A 714 29.41 -14.78 -10.26
CA GLN A 714 28.20 -15.50 -10.65
C GLN A 714 28.32 -15.84 -12.13
N ASP A 715 28.21 -17.13 -12.43
CA ASP A 715 28.05 -17.67 -13.77
C ASP A 715 26.97 -16.89 -14.56
N PRO A 716 27.31 -16.28 -15.71
CA PRO A 716 26.37 -15.51 -16.52
C PRO A 716 25.35 -16.37 -17.27
N THR A 717 25.38 -17.69 -17.12
CA THR A 717 24.58 -18.65 -17.90
C THR A 717 23.24 -19.01 -17.26
N SER A 718 23.01 -18.68 -15.98
CA SER A 718 21.74 -18.95 -15.28
C SER A 718 20.68 -17.84 -15.47
N ALA A 719 21.01 -16.74 -16.14
CA ALA A 719 20.07 -15.68 -16.47
C ALA A 719 19.84 -15.67 -17.98
N LEU A 720 18.60 -15.87 -18.43
CA LEU A 720 18.19 -15.82 -19.86
C LEU A 720 18.40 -14.44 -20.52
N VAL A 721 18.99 -13.47 -19.82
CA VAL A 721 19.36 -12.16 -20.35
C VAL A 721 20.82 -11.90 -19.97
N PRO A 722 21.76 -11.79 -20.93
CA PRO A 722 23.09 -11.31 -20.63
C PRO A 722 22.98 -9.88 -20.10
N HIS A 723 23.30 -9.69 -18.82
CA HIS A 723 23.45 -8.36 -18.27
C HIS A 723 24.64 -7.68 -18.94
N ALA A 724 24.38 -6.78 -19.89
CA ALA A 724 25.27 -5.64 -20.06
C ALA A 724 25.42 -5.02 -18.67
N ALA A 725 26.66 -4.75 -18.26
CA ALA A 725 27.04 -4.25 -16.94
C ALA A 725 26.30 -2.95 -16.58
N GLY A 726 25.03 -3.08 -16.18
CA GLY A 726 24.26 -2.05 -15.51
C GLY A 726 24.83 -1.96 -14.12
N THR A 727 25.55 -0.87 -13.87
CA THR A 727 25.94 -0.32 -12.57
C THR A 727 25.41 -1.14 -11.39
N LYS A 728 26.25 -2.07 -10.90
CA LYS A 728 25.98 -2.81 -9.66
C LYS A 728 25.62 -1.75 -8.62
N ARG A 729 24.41 -1.81 -8.03
CA ARG A 729 24.00 -0.94 -6.93
C ARG A 729 24.91 -1.20 -5.74
N LYS A 730 26.08 -0.55 -5.70
CA LYS A 730 26.90 -0.55 -4.50
C LYS A 730 26.12 0.27 -3.48
N ARG A 731 25.75 -0.34 -2.35
CA ARG A 731 25.50 0.38 -1.10
C ARG A 731 26.79 1.09 -0.70
N ARG A 732 27.14 2.20 -1.37
CA ARG A 732 28.12 3.15 -0.84
C ARG A 732 27.46 3.78 0.38
N GLY A 733 27.91 3.34 1.56
CA GLY A 733 27.28 3.56 2.86
C GLY A 733 26.86 5.00 3.12
N GLY A 734 25.56 5.16 3.33
CA GLY A 734 24.92 6.37 3.83
C GLY A 734 23.41 6.10 3.92
N PRO A 735 22.69 6.71 4.88
CA PRO A 735 21.24 6.58 4.95
C PRO A 735 20.62 7.16 3.67
N GLU A 736 19.83 6.35 2.94
CA GLU A 736 19.06 6.81 1.77
C GLU A 736 17.86 7.66 2.23
N SER A 737 17.43 8.63 1.44
CA SER A 737 16.34 9.54 1.86
C SER A 737 14.95 8.88 1.87
N GLY A 738 14.83 7.62 1.45
CA GLY A 738 13.59 6.84 1.34
C GLY A 738 12.82 6.97 0.01
N ALA A 739 13.38 7.69 -0.97
CA ALA A 739 12.85 7.74 -2.34
C ALA A 739 13.53 6.70 -3.25
N GLY A 740 14.82 6.91 -3.55
CA GLY A 740 15.58 6.09 -4.47
C GLY A 740 17.05 5.98 -4.08
N ALA A 741 17.85 5.32 -4.94
CA ALA A 741 19.28 5.15 -4.69
C ALA A 741 20.03 6.41 -5.14
N ARG A 742 21.21 6.64 -4.56
CA ARG A 742 22.14 7.67 -5.05
C ARG A 742 22.37 7.51 -6.55
N MET A 743 22.34 8.63 -7.27
CA MET A 743 22.63 8.68 -8.69
C MET A 743 24.12 8.39 -8.88
N GLU A 744 24.45 7.53 -9.85
CA GLU A 744 25.85 7.32 -10.27
C GLU A 744 26.20 8.22 -11.45
N VAL A 745 25.25 8.48 -12.36
CA VAL A 745 25.44 9.31 -13.56
C VAL A 745 24.38 10.41 -13.60
N GLY A 746 24.77 11.61 -14.03
CA GLY A 746 23.85 12.73 -14.23
C GLY A 746 23.41 13.46 -12.95
N ALA A 747 24.10 13.23 -11.82
CA ALA A 747 23.90 14.00 -10.61
C ALA A 747 24.29 15.47 -10.83
N ILE A 748 23.52 16.39 -10.27
CA ILE A 748 23.80 17.83 -10.35
C ILE A 748 24.94 18.20 -9.40
N VAL A 749 24.99 17.52 -8.25
CA VAL A 749 26.00 17.78 -7.22
C VAL A 749 27.22 16.92 -7.51
N PRO A 750 28.44 17.47 -7.43
CA PRO A 750 29.66 16.70 -7.57
C PRO A 750 29.66 15.51 -6.61
N GLN A 751 29.94 14.31 -7.16
CA GLN A 751 30.00 13.07 -6.36
C GLN A 751 31.40 12.80 -5.79
N GLN A 752 32.43 13.44 -6.35
CA GLN A 752 33.80 13.39 -5.89
C GLN A 752 34.37 14.81 -5.99
N VAL A 753 34.93 15.30 -4.88
CA VAL A 753 35.59 16.61 -4.82
C VAL A 753 36.96 16.37 -4.23
N ASP A 754 37.95 16.21 -5.11
CA ASP A 754 39.32 16.01 -4.69
C ASP A 754 40.00 17.36 -4.48
N ARG A 755 40.46 17.62 -3.27
CA ARG A 755 41.32 18.74 -2.96
C ARG A 755 42.77 18.33 -3.11
N PHE A 756 43.52 19.15 -3.84
CA PHE A 756 44.96 18.99 -3.95
C PHE A 756 45.64 19.42 -2.64
N VAL A 757 46.41 18.52 -2.02
CA VAL A 757 47.07 18.77 -0.73
C VAL A 757 48.58 18.99 -0.88
N GLY A 758 49.19 18.54 -1.98
CA GLY A 758 50.59 18.83 -2.30
C GLY A 758 51.20 17.84 -3.28
N SER A 759 52.51 17.96 -3.52
CA SER A 759 53.29 16.97 -4.28
C SER A 759 54.50 16.54 -3.46
N LYS A 760 54.61 15.24 -3.18
CA LYS A 760 55.85 14.64 -2.67
C LYS A 760 56.59 13.98 -3.83
N ALA A 761 57.90 13.80 -3.68
CA ALA A 761 58.79 13.19 -4.67
C ALA A 761 58.32 11.75 -4.99
N GLY A 762 57.43 11.63 -5.99
CA GLY A 762 56.76 10.38 -6.37
C GLY A 762 55.31 10.53 -6.86
N GLY A 763 54.62 11.65 -6.61
CA GLY A 763 53.26 11.85 -7.11
C GLY A 763 52.52 13.09 -6.58
N LYS A 764 51.38 13.41 -7.21
CA LYS A 764 50.42 14.42 -6.73
C LYS A 764 49.51 13.79 -5.67
N GLU A 765 49.39 14.42 -4.52
CA GLU A 765 48.55 13.96 -3.41
C GLU A 765 47.20 14.69 -3.43
N TRP A 766 46.14 13.91 -3.53
CA TRP A 766 44.75 14.35 -3.57
C TRP A 766 44.02 13.79 -2.36
N GLN A 767 43.21 14.61 -1.71
CA GLN A 767 42.35 14.22 -0.59
C GLN A 767 40.89 14.41 -1.01
N ASP A 768 40.04 13.41 -0.77
CA ASP A 768 38.61 13.56 -0.97
C ASP A 768 38.04 14.45 0.15
N ASP A 769 37.54 15.63 -0.22
CA ASP A 769 37.03 16.64 0.70
C ASP A 769 35.54 16.44 1.05
N ILE A 770 34.85 15.45 0.42
CA ILE A 770 33.44 15.19 0.70
C ILE A 770 33.24 14.62 2.11
N GLU A 771 34.21 13.87 2.67
CA GLU A 771 34.09 13.26 4.00
C GLU A 771 34.10 14.26 5.17
N LYS A 772 34.49 15.53 4.96
CA LYS A 772 34.52 16.55 6.03
C LYS A 772 33.24 17.37 6.20
N ASN A 773 32.30 17.31 5.26
CA ASN A 773 31.03 18.04 5.33
C ASN A 773 29.83 17.18 5.75
N ALA A 774 30.07 15.95 6.24
CA ALA A 774 29.08 15.29 7.09
C ALA A 774 28.95 16.12 8.38
N PRO A 775 27.74 16.40 8.89
CA PRO A 775 27.61 17.12 10.15
C PRO A 775 28.45 16.40 11.20
N ALA A 776 29.29 17.17 11.92
CA ALA A 776 30.01 16.67 13.07
C ALA A 776 29.01 15.91 13.96
N LYS A 777 29.39 14.71 14.41
CA LYS A 777 28.70 14.13 15.56
C LYS A 777 28.85 15.16 16.68
N ASP A 778 27.75 15.72 17.14
CA ASP A 778 27.72 16.55 18.35
C ASP A 778 28.22 15.67 19.49
N GLU A 779 29.49 15.83 19.89
CA GLU A 779 30.08 15.15 21.05
C GLU A 779 29.84 15.93 22.36
N ASP A 780 29.04 17.00 22.35
CA ASP A 780 28.78 17.85 23.52
C ASP A 780 27.28 17.96 23.89
N ALA A 781 26.54 16.84 23.87
CA ALA A 781 25.30 16.74 24.61
C ALA A 781 25.59 16.13 25.98
N MET A 782 25.70 16.98 27.01
CA MET A 782 25.83 16.55 28.40
C MET A 782 24.68 15.62 28.79
N ASP A 783 25.01 14.37 29.10
CA ASP A 783 24.13 13.45 29.82
C ASP A 783 23.81 14.04 31.20
N VAL A 784 22.54 14.41 31.39
CA VAL A 784 21.96 14.64 32.72
C VAL A 784 20.97 13.52 32.96
N ASP A 785 21.50 12.32 33.23
CA ASP A 785 20.76 11.23 33.84
C ASP A 785 21.25 11.06 35.28
N GLY A 786 20.56 11.73 36.19
CA GLY A 786 20.63 11.49 37.62
C GLY A 786 19.24 11.13 38.14
N ALA A 787 18.94 9.83 38.17
CA ALA A 787 17.88 9.29 39.02
C ALA A 787 18.21 7.82 39.36
N GLU A 788 18.40 7.62 40.66
CA GLU A 788 18.78 6.39 41.34
C GLU A 788 17.71 5.30 41.21
N SER A 789 18.13 4.07 40.92
CA SER A 789 17.52 2.87 41.53
C SER A 789 18.56 1.75 41.55
N SER A 790 18.95 1.40 42.76
CA SER A 790 19.75 0.25 43.15
C SER A 790 19.08 -1.07 42.74
N ASP A 791 19.82 -1.94 42.06
CA ASP A 791 20.16 -3.26 42.61
C ASP A 791 21.28 -3.91 41.80
N SER A 792 22.09 -4.66 42.54
CA SER A 792 23.43 -5.14 42.25
C SER A 792 23.45 -6.41 41.39
N ASP A 793 24.66 -6.68 40.90
CA ASP A 793 25.17 -7.94 40.34
C ASP A 793 24.95 -8.14 38.83
N ASP A 794 25.91 -7.63 38.04
CA ASP A 794 26.59 -8.40 36.98
C ASP A 794 27.76 -7.58 36.40
N GLU A 795 28.87 -7.52 37.14
CA GLU A 795 30.18 -7.16 36.58
C GLU A 795 30.88 -8.42 36.06
N ASN A 796 30.67 -8.72 34.78
CA ASN A 796 31.64 -9.33 33.86
C ASN A 796 30.95 -9.55 32.51
N ASP A 797 31.07 -8.58 31.59
CA ASP A 797 31.12 -8.83 30.15
C ASP A 797 31.34 -7.52 29.38
N ARG A 798 32.56 -7.02 29.45
CA ARG A 798 33.11 -6.07 28.46
C ARG A 798 34.47 -6.58 28.03
N GLU A 799 34.47 -7.52 27.10
CA GLU A 799 35.54 -7.78 26.10
C GLU A 799 35.25 -9.09 25.34
N ASN A 800 34.34 -9.06 24.36
CA ASN A 800 34.36 -9.87 23.12
C ASN A 800 33.07 -9.71 22.31
N ALA A 801 33.03 -8.71 21.43
CA ALA A 801 32.03 -8.63 20.36
C ALA A 801 32.71 -8.83 19.01
N SER A 802 33.22 -10.05 18.78
CA SER A 802 33.58 -10.56 17.47
C SER A 802 32.66 -11.74 17.12
N ASP A 803 31.79 -11.54 16.13
CA ASP A 803 31.19 -12.54 15.23
C ASP A 803 31.22 -14.03 15.66
N SER A 804 30.33 -14.49 16.56
CA SER A 804 30.16 -15.94 16.80
C SER A 804 28.72 -16.47 16.91
N GLU A 805 27.71 -15.67 17.28
CA GLU A 805 26.34 -16.21 17.44
C GLU A 805 25.69 -16.68 16.12
N GLY A 806 26.05 -16.06 14.99
CA GLY A 806 25.63 -16.52 13.66
C GLY A 806 26.36 -17.79 13.20
N GLY A 807 27.53 -18.07 13.76
CA GLY A 807 28.42 -19.16 13.34
C GLY A 807 27.97 -20.52 13.86
N GLU A 808 27.66 -20.63 15.15
CA GLU A 808 27.24 -21.91 15.75
C GLU A 808 25.86 -22.36 15.27
N LEU A 809 24.90 -21.43 15.18
CA LEU A 809 23.56 -21.74 14.71
C LEU A 809 23.53 -22.05 13.20
N ALA A 810 24.38 -21.39 12.41
CA ALA A 810 24.60 -21.77 11.02
C ALA A 810 25.31 -23.13 10.91
N ALA A 811 26.25 -23.44 11.79
CA ALA A 811 26.92 -24.73 11.84
C ALA A 811 25.97 -25.87 12.22
N LEU A 812 25.06 -25.67 13.18
CA LEU A 812 23.99 -26.63 13.51
C LEU A 812 23.02 -26.84 12.35
N ARG A 813 22.60 -25.75 11.69
CA ARG A 813 21.74 -25.82 10.50
C ARG A 813 22.42 -26.55 9.34
N ASN A 814 23.72 -26.38 9.18
CA ASN A 814 24.52 -27.06 8.16
C ASN A 814 24.83 -28.52 8.55
N ARG A 815 25.00 -28.86 9.83
CA ARG A 815 25.22 -30.25 10.29
C ARG A 815 24.02 -31.14 10.04
N ASN A 816 22.80 -30.60 10.17
CA ASN A 816 21.56 -31.29 9.78
C ASN A 816 21.44 -31.54 8.26
N ARG A 817 22.31 -30.96 7.43
CA ARG A 817 22.35 -31.21 5.98
C ARG A 817 23.10 -32.50 5.66
N GLU A 818 24.15 -32.82 6.41
CA GLU A 818 25.00 -34.00 6.19
C GLU A 818 24.27 -35.31 6.55
N THR A 819 23.28 -35.26 7.43
CA THR A 819 22.45 -36.42 7.80
C THR A 819 21.29 -36.69 6.84
N GLN A 820 20.95 -35.77 5.91
CA GLN A 820 19.80 -35.90 5.00
C GLN A 820 20.17 -35.87 3.50
N THR A 821 21.44 -35.72 3.15
CA THR A 821 21.87 -35.73 1.73
C THR A 821 22.36 -37.11 1.34
N GLU A 822 21.44 -37.97 0.86
CA GLU A 822 21.84 -39.03 -0.06
C GLU A 822 22.43 -38.38 -1.33
N ALA A 823 23.51 -38.99 -1.81
CA ALA A 823 24.36 -38.48 -2.87
C ALA A 823 23.61 -38.31 -4.21
N GLY A 824 23.76 -37.13 -4.84
CA GLY A 824 23.47 -36.94 -6.26
C GLY A 824 22.47 -35.83 -6.60
N ALA A 825 22.87 -34.57 -6.50
CA ALA A 825 22.17 -33.46 -7.17
C ALA A 825 23.13 -32.28 -7.46
N GLU A 826 24.21 -32.56 -8.18
CA GLU A 826 24.95 -31.50 -8.86
C GLU A 826 24.22 -31.12 -10.16
N GLY A 827 23.89 -29.83 -10.30
CA GLY A 827 23.47 -29.22 -11.56
C GLY A 827 21.98 -29.26 -11.89
N LYS A 828 21.18 -28.35 -11.32
CA LYS A 828 19.96 -27.79 -11.95
C LYS A 828 19.61 -26.44 -11.27
N THR A 829 19.09 -25.51 -12.07
CA THR A 829 18.88 -24.09 -11.71
C THR A 829 17.92 -23.91 -10.53
N ARG A 830 18.37 -23.21 -9.47
CA ARG A 830 17.73 -23.15 -8.15
C ARG A 830 16.67 -22.03 -8.00
N TRP A 831 16.75 -21.01 -8.85
CA TRP A 831 15.87 -19.85 -8.84
C TRP A 831 15.98 -19.09 -10.17
N TRP A 832 14.95 -18.33 -10.53
CA TRP A 832 14.92 -17.50 -11.74
C TRP A 832 14.27 -16.16 -11.48
N TYR A 833 14.66 -15.13 -12.23
CA TYR A 833 14.12 -13.78 -12.06
C TYR A 833 14.00 -13.06 -13.41
N THR A 834 12.96 -12.25 -13.59
CA THR A 834 12.80 -11.39 -14.78
C THR A 834 12.07 -10.07 -14.48
N TYR A 835 12.48 -9.00 -15.16
CA TYR A 835 11.82 -7.67 -15.18
C TYR A 835 11.06 -7.41 -16.50
N LYS A 836 10.88 -8.44 -17.34
CA LYS A 836 10.32 -8.30 -18.70
C LYS A 836 8.87 -7.80 -18.70
N TYR A 837 8.08 -8.24 -17.72
CA TYR A 837 6.65 -7.97 -17.62
C TYR A 837 6.40 -6.78 -16.70
N ARG A 838 5.77 -5.73 -17.22
CA ARG A 838 5.50 -4.49 -16.48
C ARG A 838 4.52 -3.58 -17.23
N PRO A 839 3.63 -2.86 -16.52
CA PRO A 839 3.30 -3.02 -15.10
C PRO A 839 2.23 -4.12 -14.91
N ILE A 840 2.49 -5.08 -14.02
CA ILE A 840 1.63 -6.23 -13.74
C ILE A 840 0.50 -5.82 -12.78
N LEU A 841 -0.75 -5.98 -13.22
CA LEU A 841 -1.94 -5.84 -12.37
C LEU A 841 -2.10 -7.06 -11.48
N GLY A 842 -2.01 -8.27 -12.06
CA GLY A 842 -2.10 -9.54 -11.36
C GLY A 842 -1.77 -10.71 -12.27
N ILE A 843 -1.45 -11.85 -11.67
CA ILE A 843 -1.29 -13.13 -12.37
C ILE A 843 -2.22 -14.13 -11.71
N ALA A 844 -3.04 -14.81 -12.52
CA ALA A 844 -4.02 -15.79 -12.06
C ALA A 844 -3.85 -17.12 -12.82
N PRO A 845 -3.92 -18.28 -12.13
CA PRO A 845 -3.70 -19.58 -12.73
C PRO A 845 -4.91 -20.03 -13.57
N LEU A 846 -4.67 -20.89 -14.57
CA LEU A 846 -5.67 -21.57 -15.36
C LEU A 846 -5.38 -23.09 -15.36
N ALA A 847 -6.43 -23.90 -15.54
CA ALA A 847 -6.23 -25.34 -15.75
C ALA A 847 -5.73 -25.59 -17.19
N GLY A 848 -4.62 -26.33 -17.31
CA GLY A 848 -4.09 -26.82 -18.59
C GLY A 848 -4.88 -28.00 -19.17
N ALA A 849 -4.58 -28.39 -20.40
CA ALA A 849 -5.30 -29.46 -21.12
C ALA A 849 -5.25 -30.83 -20.41
N ALA A 850 -4.18 -31.12 -19.67
CA ALA A 850 -4.00 -32.36 -18.92
C ALA A 850 -4.78 -32.43 -17.59
N GLY A 851 -5.32 -31.30 -17.10
CA GLY A 851 -6.02 -31.24 -15.80
C GLY A 851 -7.53 -31.54 -15.87
N ALA A 852 -8.10 -31.73 -17.07
CA ALA A 852 -9.53 -31.98 -17.25
C ALA A 852 -9.89 -33.48 -17.34
N ALA A 853 -8.90 -34.36 -17.48
CA ALA A 853 -9.07 -35.81 -17.35
C ALA A 853 -8.52 -36.20 -15.98
N GLY A 854 -9.34 -36.90 -15.17
CA GLY A 854 -8.98 -37.27 -13.80
C GLY A 854 -7.58 -37.86 -13.71
N ALA A 855 -6.84 -37.45 -12.67
CA ALA A 855 -5.56 -38.04 -12.32
C ALA A 855 -5.75 -39.54 -12.04
N GLY A 856 -5.58 -40.36 -13.08
CA GLY A 856 -5.31 -41.78 -12.93
C GLY A 856 -3.99 -41.93 -12.20
N ALA A 857 -3.97 -42.81 -11.21
CA ALA A 857 -2.91 -42.98 -10.22
C ALA A 857 -1.55 -43.51 -10.76
N ASP A 858 -1.29 -43.43 -12.07
CA ASP A 858 -0.13 -44.05 -12.73
C ASP A 858 0.64 -43.05 -13.62
N GLY A 859 0.88 -41.83 -13.13
CA GLY A 859 1.82 -40.89 -13.75
C GLY A 859 3.25 -41.14 -13.27
N GLU A 860 4.19 -41.31 -14.19
CA GLU A 860 5.62 -41.48 -13.91
C GLU A 860 6.14 -40.43 -12.91
N LYS A 861 6.78 -40.91 -11.82
CA LYS A 861 7.40 -40.08 -10.78
C LYS A 861 8.56 -39.27 -11.38
N GLY A 862 8.31 -38.03 -11.83
CA GLY A 862 9.40 -37.13 -12.19
C GLY A 862 9.06 -35.80 -12.87
N GLU A 863 7.90 -35.64 -13.51
CA GLU A 863 7.58 -34.40 -14.24
C GLU A 863 6.82 -33.38 -13.39
N THR A 864 7.36 -32.17 -13.26
CA THR A 864 6.68 -31.06 -12.58
C THR A 864 5.44 -30.65 -13.38
N PRO A 865 4.26 -30.44 -12.75
CA PRO A 865 3.03 -30.15 -13.46
C PRO A 865 3.14 -28.88 -14.32
N SER A 866 2.57 -28.92 -15.53
CA SER A 866 2.52 -27.75 -16.42
C SER A 866 1.59 -26.68 -15.85
N LEU A 867 2.13 -25.51 -15.50
CA LEU A 867 1.36 -24.37 -15.02
C LEU A 867 1.03 -23.42 -16.18
N GLU A 868 -0.25 -23.26 -16.49
CA GLU A 868 -0.77 -22.22 -17.39
C GLU A 868 -1.33 -21.07 -16.55
N ALA A 869 -1.03 -19.82 -16.92
CA ALA A 869 -1.54 -18.65 -16.20
C ALA A 869 -1.78 -17.46 -17.13
N VAL A 870 -2.64 -16.54 -16.70
CA VAL A 870 -2.83 -15.25 -17.37
C VAL A 870 -2.15 -14.16 -16.55
N LEU A 871 -1.29 -13.41 -17.23
CA LEU A 871 -0.57 -12.26 -16.70
C LEU A 871 -1.23 -11.02 -17.28
N VAL A 872 -1.91 -10.25 -16.43
CA VAL A 872 -2.59 -9.02 -16.83
C VAL A 872 -1.66 -7.83 -16.60
N GLU A 873 -1.34 -7.09 -17.66
CA GLU A 873 -0.62 -5.81 -17.58
C GLU A 873 -1.58 -4.64 -17.78
N ARG A 874 -1.30 -3.51 -17.13
CA ARG A 874 -2.05 -2.27 -17.34
C ARG A 874 -1.12 -1.05 -17.43
N PRO A 875 -0.47 -0.83 -18.58
CA PRO A 875 0.41 0.32 -18.77
C PRO A 875 -0.38 1.63 -18.84
N ILE A 876 0.23 2.72 -18.34
CA ILE A 876 -0.44 4.01 -18.22
C ILE A 876 -0.78 4.67 -19.57
N TRP A 877 0.03 4.43 -20.62
CA TRP A 877 -0.22 4.98 -21.95
C TRP A 877 -1.40 4.32 -22.68
N GLU A 878 -1.97 3.23 -22.14
CA GLU A 878 -3.22 2.62 -22.61
C GLU A 878 -4.42 3.06 -21.74
N VAL A 879 -4.21 3.94 -20.77
CA VAL A 879 -5.27 4.56 -19.97
C VAL A 879 -5.68 5.87 -20.64
N ASP A 880 -6.99 6.06 -20.81
CA ASP A 880 -7.53 7.31 -21.32
C ASP A 880 -7.36 8.41 -20.26
N LEU A 881 -6.23 9.12 -20.35
CA LEU A 881 -5.96 10.27 -19.51
C LEU A 881 -6.84 11.46 -19.96
N PRO A 882 -7.23 12.35 -19.04
CA PRO A 882 -7.96 13.56 -19.38
C PRO A 882 -7.26 14.40 -20.45
N ALA A 883 -8.06 15.14 -21.23
CA ALA A 883 -7.53 16.05 -22.23
C ALA A 883 -6.66 17.13 -21.57
N ARG A 884 -5.56 17.46 -22.24
CA ARG A 884 -4.63 18.51 -21.81
C ARG A 884 -5.03 19.85 -22.42
N TYR A 885 -4.99 20.89 -21.60
CA TYR A 885 -5.33 22.26 -22.00
C TYR A 885 -4.06 23.09 -22.16
N PHE A 886 -4.00 23.87 -23.23
CA PHE A 886 -2.86 24.74 -23.54
C PHE A 886 -3.36 26.13 -23.94
N GLY A 887 -2.76 27.18 -23.39
CA GLY A 887 -2.88 28.53 -23.93
C GLY A 887 -2.15 28.68 -25.27
N ALA A 888 -2.46 29.75 -26.01
CA ALA A 888 -1.89 30.02 -27.34
C ALA A 888 -0.34 30.06 -27.38
N ASN A 889 0.30 30.40 -26.26
CA ASN A 889 1.77 30.50 -26.14
C ASN A 889 2.42 29.36 -25.33
N GLU A 890 1.64 28.33 -24.96
CA GLU A 890 2.06 27.27 -24.03
C GLU A 890 2.22 25.91 -24.71
N TRP A 891 2.19 25.88 -26.04
CA TRP A 891 2.36 24.65 -26.81
C TRP A 891 3.64 23.91 -26.44
N GLU A 892 3.52 22.60 -26.28
CA GLU A 892 4.69 21.75 -26.11
C GLU A 892 5.45 21.62 -27.41
N ARG A 893 6.78 21.58 -27.30
CA ARG A 893 7.68 21.27 -28.41
C ARG A 893 7.80 19.78 -28.60
#